data_AF-A0A840BKC3-F1
#
_entry.id   AF-A0A840BKC3-F1
#
_cell.length_a   1.000
_cell.length_b   1.000
_cell.length_c   1.000
_cell.angle_alpha   90.00
_cell.angle_beta   90.00
_cell.angle_gamma   90.00
#
_symmetry.space_group_name_H-M   'P 1'
#
loop_
_entity.id
_entity.type
_entity.pdbx_description
1 polymer ?
#
loop_
_entity_poly.entity_id
_entity_poly.type
_entity_poly.pdbx_seq_one_letter_code
_entity_poly.pdbx_strand_id
1 'polypeptide(L)'
;MKTGSIMDSLSAIEGQGMEALEEALVKPLKKVVVIDDAYASADPADIDGEAVSRFRDTLLDVPKRLTQVKREFHRPGLDPSVPLHLDELLQDTATVARLWALRKRQAWSWLVETVFRKYAEDLEEKRGALEGLEGFLNEQKWRVNRVSKFDPSTLDVTGYQVIFLDFYLKDERDPERSLARAAQLAQLIIDARQKGALKQYPLVVLMSSRPGAAEQQGAFKERTGLRADFFCFVEKNQIAQQLMPKLRRMLEGYHGKQSWAHMLDEFWLGAIRAAKTLRQNLSKIEPSEIALLHEAELAVEEARLPDYLSWLVSESLASSLLEDAGVRGLGAQLPDLIGHSAFPGTVPPGSRLAEMHVRSVMRLDLTDDLPETKSSPVQLGDLFARLNGDGTPKEFLLVVDQSCDLARPHSSQKTVVLCLRCVPQEISDVALAFYRTAYGSVDLVSMTCGEGQKYYLASWDPVNPTTPELAELSHRRGSIKRVARLKPVAALARQEDLTQRVGRIGQPVAPPSVTAYRAKLVLIGKDGFQKEFDATKEPWASVVIVQGRHMPKPDPVGGGAASKKKPPTTTTLSLTSDFGEWLSGKLDRAHLADAQASSQAKLLKQHLAAGTVQRVSFESGDQIKASLGQAWRRASLKKPPTSIHCVFDKTIPKDLTDAMIVLLLTPYEQQL
;
A
#
# COMPACT_ATOMS: atom_id res chain seq x y z
N MET A 1 23.02 -35.15 39.66
CA MET A 1 23.80 -35.30 38.41
C MET A 1 22.84 -35.43 37.24
N LYS A 2 23.10 -34.71 36.14
CA LYS A 2 22.39 -34.73 34.83
C LYS A 2 21.08 -33.93 34.68
N THR A 3 21.20 -32.60 34.70
CA THR A 3 20.27 -31.69 33.98
C THR A 3 20.99 -30.62 33.15
N GLY A 4 22.31 -30.48 33.27
CA GLY A 4 23.10 -29.51 32.47
C GLY A 4 23.46 -29.95 31.04
N SER A 5 23.36 -31.24 30.70
CA SER A 5 23.93 -31.75 29.44
C SER A 5 23.02 -31.62 28.21
N ILE A 6 21.72 -31.37 28.38
CA ILE A 6 20.75 -31.38 27.27
C ILE A 6 20.54 -29.97 26.68
N MET A 7 20.65 -28.91 27.49
CA MET A 7 20.60 -27.53 26.99
C MET A 7 21.86 -27.14 26.20
N ASP A 8 23.04 -27.62 26.62
CA ASP A 8 24.29 -27.37 25.88
C ASP A 8 24.37 -28.14 24.55
N SER A 9 23.64 -29.26 24.44
CA SER A 9 23.58 -30.05 23.20
C SER A 9 22.60 -29.46 22.18
N LEU A 10 21.49 -28.85 22.64
CA LEU A 10 20.50 -28.21 21.76
C LEU A 10 20.99 -26.85 21.22
N SER A 11 21.73 -26.07 22.03
CA SER A 11 22.37 -24.83 21.54
C SER A 11 23.49 -25.10 20.54
N ALA A 12 24.23 -26.21 20.71
CA ALA A 12 25.27 -26.63 19.77
C ALA A 12 24.70 -27.16 18.43
N ILE A 13 23.53 -27.82 18.44
CA ILE A 13 22.87 -28.33 17.22
C ILE A 13 22.18 -27.20 16.44
N GLU A 14 21.59 -26.19 17.09
CA GLU A 14 21.08 -24.98 16.42
C GLU A 14 22.21 -24.09 15.89
N GLY A 15 23.33 -23.99 16.61
CA GLY A 15 24.52 -23.25 16.17
C GLY A 15 25.20 -23.86 14.93
N GLN A 16 25.38 -25.19 14.90
CA GLN A 16 25.98 -25.89 13.75
C GLN A 16 25.06 -25.92 12.52
N GLY A 17 23.74 -25.97 12.73
CA GLY A 17 22.76 -25.89 11.64
C GLY A 17 22.69 -24.49 11.02
N MET A 18 22.81 -23.43 11.83
CA MET A 18 22.87 -22.05 11.33
C MET A 18 24.21 -21.73 10.66
N GLU A 19 25.36 -22.13 11.21
CA GLU A 19 26.68 -21.93 10.57
C GLU A 19 26.75 -22.62 9.19
N ALA A 20 26.19 -23.83 9.04
CA ALA A 20 26.17 -24.54 7.77
C ALA A 20 25.27 -23.85 6.71
N LEU A 21 24.15 -23.25 7.14
CA LEU A 21 23.25 -22.48 6.27
C LEU A 21 23.84 -21.09 5.94
N GLU A 22 24.56 -20.49 6.90
CA GLU A 22 25.32 -19.24 6.77
C GLU A 22 26.43 -19.38 5.73
N GLU A 23 27.21 -20.47 5.80
CA GLU A 23 28.28 -20.74 4.84
C GLU A 23 27.72 -21.02 3.44
N ALA A 24 26.54 -21.65 3.33
CA ALA A 24 25.89 -22.00 2.06
C ALA A 24 25.35 -20.78 1.29
N LEU A 25 24.83 -19.76 1.98
CA LEU A 25 24.27 -18.55 1.35
C LEU A 25 25.36 -17.59 0.84
N VAL A 26 26.53 -17.58 1.48
CA VAL A 26 27.63 -16.64 1.19
C VAL A 26 28.69 -17.24 0.25
N LYS A 27 28.89 -18.57 0.26
CA LYS A 27 29.75 -19.31 -0.71
C LYS A 27 29.56 -19.00 -2.20
N PRO A 28 28.36 -18.65 -2.70
CA PRO A 28 28.17 -18.33 -4.12
C PRO A 28 28.85 -17.02 -4.54
N LEU A 29 29.14 -16.13 -3.58
CA LEU A 29 29.83 -14.87 -3.83
C LEU A 29 31.32 -15.15 -4.04
N LYS A 30 31.86 -14.74 -5.18
CA LYS A 30 33.23 -15.08 -5.61
C LYS A 30 33.98 -13.90 -6.18
N LYS A 31 33.30 -12.89 -6.73
CA LYS A 31 33.94 -11.74 -7.37
C LYS A 31 33.46 -10.43 -6.75
N VAL A 32 34.40 -9.67 -6.22
CA VAL A 32 34.15 -8.45 -5.44
C VAL A 32 35.03 -7.32 -5.94
N VAL A 33 34.51 -6.10 -5.88
CA VAL A 33 35.31 -4.89 -6.05
C VAL A 33 35.24 -4.03 -4.78
N VAL A 34 36.38 -3.47 -4.39
CA VAL A 34 36.48 -2.47 -3.31
C VAL A 34 36.97 -1.17 -3.90
N ILE A 35 36.17 -0.12 -3.75
CA ILE A 35 36.44 1.23 -4.24
C ILE A 35 36.69 2.12 -3.02
N ASP A 36 37.95 2.42 -2.74
CA ASP A 36 38.36 3.15 -1.54
C ASP A 36 39.67 3.91 -1.78
N ASP A 37 39.79 5.11 -1.25
CA ASP A 37 40.96 5.97 -1.47
C ASP A 37 42.22 5.48 -0.71
N ALA A 38 42.08 4.55 0.24
CA ALA A 38 43.19 3.86 0.91
C ALA A 38 44.07 3.03 -0.06
N TYR A 39 43.57 2.75 -1.26
CA TYR A 39 44.33 2.06 -2.31
C TYR A 39 45.01 3.01 -3.30
N ALA A 40 44.91 4.33 -3.10
CA ALA A 40 45.49 5.33 -4.00
C ALA A 40 47.03 5.29 -4.06
N SER A 41 47.54 5.72 -5.20
CA SER A 41 48.94 6.13 -5.35
C SER A 41 49.09 7.58 -4.88
N ALA A 42 50.29 7.94 -4.41
CA ALA A 42 50.62 9.33 -4.09
C ALA A 42 50.50 10.22 -5.35
N ASP A 43 50.04 11.45 -5.14
CA ASP A 43 49.90 12.53 -6.11
C ASP A 43 50.75 13.73 -5.66
N PRO A 44 51.24 14.61 -6.55
CA PRO A 44 51.85 15.89 -6.18
C PRO A 44 51.13 16.65 -5.05
N ALA A 45 49.79 16.62 -5.01
CA ALA A 45 49.01 17.27 -3.95
C ALA A 45 49.23 16.68 -2.54
N ASP A 46 49.79 15.47 -2.44
CA ASP A 46 50.12 14.79 -1.17
C ASP A 46 51.49 15.19 -0.61
N ILE A 47 52.28 15.96 -1.36
CA ILE A 47 53.64 16.37 -0.99
C ILE A 47 53.59 17.80 -0.45
N ASP A 48 53.85 17.98 0.85
CA ASP A 48 53.97 19.30 1.47
C ASP A 48 55.39 19.88 1.36
N GLY A 49 55.53 21.19 1.63
CA GLY A 49 56.84 21.86 1.54
C GLY A 49 57.90 21.30 2.50
N GLU A 50 57.48 20.69 3.61
CA GLU A 50 58.37 20.01 4.54
C GLU A 50 58.87 18.67 3.96
N ALA A 51 58.03 17.94 3.23
CA ALA A 51 58.43 16.75 2.48
C ALA A 51 59.44 17.08 1.36
N VAL A 52 59.25 18.19 0.63
CA VAL A 52 60.22 18.66 -0.38
C VAL A 52 61.56 18.99 0.27
N SER A 53 61.56 19.68 1.41
CA SER A 53 62.78 20.01 2.15
C SER A 53 63.52 18.75 2.63
N ARG A 54 62.82 17.80 3.24
CA ARG A 54 63.40 16.51 3.66
C ARG A 54 63.98 15.72 2.50
N PHE A 55 63.29 15.72 1.36
CA PHE A 55 63.77 15.06 0.14
C PHE A 55 65.06 15.70 -0.37
N ARG A 56 65.10 17.03 -0.44
CA ARG A 56 66.28 17.80 -0.83
C ARG A 56 67.48 17.44 0.04
N ASP A 57 67.32 17.57 1.36
CA ASP A 57 68.39 17.37 2.32
C ASP A 57 68.91 15.92 2.23
N THR A 58 68.01 14.95 2.04
CA THR A 58 68.37 13.54 1.84
C THR A 58 69.15 13.27 0.56
N LEU A 59 68.88 14.01 -0.52
CA LEU A 59 69.63 13.92 -1.78
C LEU A 59 71.02 14.57 -1.68
N LEU A 60 71.16 15.64 -0.88
CA LEU A 60 72.43 16.31 -0.60
C LEU A 60 73.32 15.46 0.31
N ASP A 61 72.76 14.89 1.37
CA ASP A 61 73.50 14.11 2.38
C ASP A 61 74.02 12.78 1.84
N VAL A 62 73.33 12.18 0.85
CA VAL A 62 73.69 10.88 0.30
C VAL A 62 73.79 10.95 -1.23
N PRO A 63 74.98 11.27 -1.79
CA PRO A 63 75.17 11.44 -3.23
C PRO A 63 74.73 10.25 -4.09
N LYS A 64 74.82 9.02 -3.54
CA LYS A 64 74.34 7.80 -4.21
C LYS A 64 72.84 7.87 -4.53
N ARG A 65 72.02 8.47 -3.67
CA ARG A 65 70.57 8.64 -3.87
C ARG A 65 70.30 9.63 -4.99
N LEU A 66 71.07 10.72 -5.09
CA LEU A 66 70.99 11.66 -6.19
C LEU A 66 71.31 11.00 -7.54
N THR A 67 72.43 10.26 -7.63
CA THR A 67 72.78 9.52 -8.86
C THR A 67 71.68 8.53 -9.27
N GLN A 68 71.06 7.88 -8.29
CA GLN A 68 69.98 6.93 -8.49
C GLN A 68 68.72 7.59 -9.05
N VAL A 69 68.31 8.75 -8.50
CA VAL A 69 67.17 9.54 -9.03
C VAL A 69 67.48 10.06 -10.44
N LYS A 70 68.66 10.64 -10.67
CA LYS A 70 69.09 11.13 -11.99
C LYS A 70 68.97 10.04 -13.06
N ARG A 71 69.42 8.83 -12.74
CA ARG A 71 69.39 7.68 -13.65
C ARG A 71 67.97 7.17 -13.90
N GLU A 72 67.17 7.00 -12.85
CA GLU A 72 65.83 6.42 -12.97
C GLU A 72 64.87 7.33 -13.79
N PHE A 73 64.96 8.65 -13.57
CA PHE A 73 64.08 9.64 -14.22
C PHE A 73 64.74 10.35 -15.41
N HIS A 74 65.94 9.90 -15.83
CA HIS A 74 66.66 10.43 -17.00
C HIS A 74 66.90 11.95 -16.92
N ARG A 75 67.19 12.47 -15.72
CA ARG A 75 67.46 13.89 -15.45
C ARG A 75 68.91 14.09 -14.99
N PRO A 76 69.91 14.06 -15.89
CA PRO A 76 71.32 14.23 -15.50
C PRO A 76 71.61 15.62 -14.90
N GLY A 77 70.86 16.64 -15.31
CA GLY A 77 70.96 18.02 -14.81
C GLY A 77 70.26 18.29 -13.47
N LEU A 78 69.63 17.30 -12.83
CA LEU A 78 68.95 17.50 -11.55
C LEU A 78 69.95 18.01 -10.48
N ASP A 79 69.69 19.19 -9.93
CA ASP A 79 70.47 19.73 -8.81
C ASP A 79 69.52 20.00 -7.64
N PRO A 80 69.62 19.25 -6.53
CA PRO A 80 68.76 19.43 -5.37
C PRO A 80 68.95 20.81 -4.70
N SER A 81 70.06 21.51 -4.94
CA SER A 81 70.28 22.86 -4.41
C SER A 81 69.44 23.93 -5.12
N VAL A 82 68.88 23.61 -6.29
CA VAL A 82 68.00 24.49 -7.08
C VAL A 82 66.54 24.08 -6.83
N PRO A 83 65.74 24.88 -6.10
CA PRO A 83 64.36 24.51 -5.76
C PRO A 83 63.50 24.14 -6.97
N LEU A 84 63.64 24.90 -8.07
CA LEU A 84 62.89 24.69 -9.32
C LEU A 84 63.06 23.28 -9.88
N HIS A 85 64.27 22.69 -9.78
CA HIS A 85 64.53 21.34 -10.29
C HIS A 85 63.78 20.25 -9.53
N LEU A 86 63.57 20.44 -8.22
CA LEU A 86 62.79 19.53 -7.39
C LEU A 86 61.30 19.77 -7.56
N ASP A 87 60.87 21.02 -7.68
CA ASP A 87 59.47 21.37 -7.95
C ASP A 87 59.00 20.77 -9.29
N GLU A 88 59.78 20.91 -10.37
CA GLU A 88 59.49 20.31 -11.68
C GLU A 88 59.49 18.77 -11.67
N LEU A 89 60.12 18.15 -10.68
CA LEU A 89 60.14 16.69 -10.52
C LEU A 89 58.90 16.23 -9.72
N LEU A 90 58.56 16.95 -8.65
CA LEU A 90 57.51 16.57 -7.70
C LEU A 90 56.13 17.10 -8.07
N GLN A 91 56.02 18.04 -9.03
CA GLN A 91 54.74 18.47 -9.60
C GLN A 91 54.22 17.54 -10.71
N ASP A 92 55.07 16.66 -11.26
CA ASP A 92 54.65 15.69 -12.27
C ASP A 92 54.00 14.45 -11.63
N THR A 93 52.69 14.29 -11.86
CA THR A 93 51.90 13.16 -11.33
C THR A 93 52.48 11.80 -11.71
N ALA A 94 53.01 11.62 -12.93
CA ALA A 94 53.58 10.35 -13.36
C ALA A 94 54.88 10.03 -12.61
N THR A 95 55.72 11.04 -12.40
CA THR A 95 56.96 10.93 -11.62
C THR A 95 56.70 10.61 -10.16
N VAL A 96 55.77 11.32 -9.51
CA VAL A 96 55.39 11.07 -8.10
C VAL A 96 54.82 9.66 -7.92
N ALA A 97 53.91 9.22 -8.81
CA ALA A 97 53.37 7.87 -8.76
C ALA A 97 54.47 6.80 -8.93
N ARG A 98 55.48 7.07 -9.77
CA ARG A 98 56.62 6.17 -9.96
C ARG A 98 57.58 6.17 -8.76
N LEU A 99 57.88 7.32 -8.17
CA LEU A 99 58.61 7.44 -6.91
C LEU A 99 57.91 6.64 -5.81
N TRP A 100 56.60 6.80 -5.69
CA TRP A 100 55.78 6.03 -4.77
C TRP A 100 55.91 4.53 -5.03
N ALA A 101 55.79 4.05 -6.26
CA ALA A 101 55.97 2.63 -6.59
C ALA A 101 57.36 2.09 -6.23
N LEU A 102 58.41 2.88 -6.44
CA LEU A 102 59.80 2.50 -6.18
C LEU A 102 60.08 2.30 -4.69
N ARG A 103 59.37 2.97 -3.79
CA ARG A 103 59.55 2.87 -2.32
C ARG A 103 59.58 1.43 -1.79
N LYS A 104 58.89 0.50 -2.47
CA LYS A 104 58.82 -0.92 -2.10
C LYS A 104 60.15 -1.66 -2.31
N ARG A 105 61.07 -1.08 -3.09
CA ARG A 105 62.41 -1.64 -3.33
C ARG A 105 63.33 -1.19 -2.21
N GLN A 106 64.15 -2.10 -1.69
CA GLN A 106 65.06 -1.82 -0.57
C GLN A 106 65.98 -0.61 -0.80
N ALA A 107 66.44 -0.38 -2.04
CA ALA A 107 67.29 0.77 -2.38
C ALA A 107 66.55 2.13 -2.38
N TRP A 108 65.23 2.14 -2.20
CA TRP A 108 64.36 3.31 -2.27
C TRP A 108 63.45 3.46 -1.04
N SER A 109 63.64 2.63 0.00
CA SER A 109 62.80 2.65 1.22
C SER A 109 62.82 4.01 1.93
N TRP A 110 63.93 4.76 1.80
CA TRP A 110 64.11 6.11 2.33
C TRP A 110 63.11 7.14 1.80
N LEU A 111 62.43 6.87 0.66
CA LEU A 111 61.36 7.73 0.16
C LEU A 111 60.17 7.82 1.12
N VAL A 112 59.92 6.77 1.92
CA VAL A 112 58.83 6.75 2.90
C VAL A 112 59.10 7.75 4.03
N GLU A 113 60.33 7.81 4.54
CA GLU A 113 60.66 8.69 5.66
C GLU A 113 60.89 10.17 5.25
N THR A 114 60.88 10.44 3.93
CA THR A 114 61.22 11.74 3.33
C THR A 114 60.02 12.35 2.61
N VAL A 115 59.89 12.09 1.29
CA VAL A 115 58.84 12.66 0.42
C VAL A 115 57.45 12.25 0.89
N PHE A 116 57.31 11.02 1.36
CA PHE A 116 55.98 10.44 1.57
C PHE A 116 55.66 10.17 3.04
N ARG A 117 56.36 10.76 4.02
CA ARG A 117 56.15 10.42 5.44
C ARG A 117 54.69 10.62 5.86
N LYS A 118 54.21 11.84 5.70
CA LYS A 118 52.85 12.23 6.08
C LYS A 118 51.80 11.46 5.28
N TYR A 119 52.00 11.34 3.97
CA TYR A 119 51.11 10.55 3.12
C TYR A 119 51.09 9.06 3.49
N ALA A 120 52.23 8.50 3.91
CA ALA A 120 52.32 7.11 4.36
C ALA A 120 51.61 6.92 5.71
N GLU A 121 51.76 7.86 6.64
CA GLU A 121 51.03 7.88 7.93
C GLU A 121 49.51 7.96 7.69
N ASP A 122 49.05 8.90 6.84
CA ASP A 122 47.63 9.04 6.48
C ASP A 122 47.08 7.78 5.80
N LEU A 123 47.85 7.16 4.91
CA LEU A 123 47.47 5.90 4.26
C LEU A 123 47.45 4.72 5.22
N GLU A 124 48.35 4.68 6.20
CA GLU A 124 48.40 3.64 7.22
C GLU A 124 47.16 3.73 8.11
N GLU A 125 46.74 4.92 8.53
CA GLU A 125 45.48 5.14 9.24
C GLU A 125 44.26 4.67 8.41
N LYS A 126 44.20 5.08 7.15
CA LYS A 126 43.10 4.69 6.24
C LYS A 126 43.08 3.17 5.99
N ARG A 127 44.24 2.53 5.87
CA ARG A 127 44.34 1.06 5.74
C ARG A 127 43.98 0.35 7.03
N GLY A 128 44.37 0.89 8.18
CA GLY A 128 43.95 0.40 9.50
C GLY A 128 42.43 0.33 9.61
N ALA A 129 41.72 1.36 9.14
CA ALA A 129 40.26 1.36 9.11
C ALA A 129 39.64 0.27 8.21
N LEU A 130 40.41 -0.30 7.26
CA LEU A 130 39.98 -1.38 6.37
C LEU A 130 40.45 -2.77 6.82
N GLU A 131 41.21 -2.90 7.91
CA GLU A 131 41.71 -4.20 8.37
C GLU A 131 40.58 -5.21 8.62
N GLY A 132 39.47 -4.76 9.21
CA GLY A 132 38.29 -5.60 9.41
C GLY A 132 37.67 -6.11 8.09
N LEU A 133 37.69 -5.28 7.04
CA LEU A 133 37.22 -5.68 5.71
C LEU A 133 38.20 -6.66 5.06
N GLU A 134 39.50 -6.36 5.08
CA GLU A 134 40.52 -7.18 4.46
C GLU A 134 40.62 -8.56 5.15
N GLY A 135 40.53 -8.60 6.47
CA GLY A 135 40.41 -9.84 7.24
C GLY A 135 39.21 -10.67 6.78
N PHE A 136 38.03 -10.05 6.74
CA PHE A 136 36.81 -10.69 6.26
C PHE A 136 36.93 -11.23 4.82
N LEU A 137 37.42 -10.43 3.88
CA LEU A 137 37.57 -10.83 2.48
C LEU A 137 38.55 -11.99 2.29
N ASN A 138 39.61 -12.04 3.09
CA ASN A 138 40.59 -13.12 3.09
C ASN A 138 40.02 -14.41 3.69
N GLU A 139 39.28 -14.33 4.79
CA GLU A 139 38.57 -15.47 5.40
C GLU A 139 37.60 -16.12 4.41
N GLN A 140 36.83 -15.32 3.68
CA GLN A 140 35.87 -15.80 2.69
C GLN A 140 36.51 -16.29 1.37
N LYS A 141 37.82 -16.05 1.17
CA LYS A 141 38.58 -16.44 -0.03
C LYS A 141 37.99 -15.89 -1.34
N TRP A 142 37.47 -14.67 -1.31
CA TRP A 142 36.88 -14.03 -2.49
C TRP A 142 37.95 -13.47 -3.45
N ARG A 143 37.62 -13.39 -4.74
CA ARG A 143 38.45 -12.68 -5.73
C ARG A 143 38.15 -11.18 -5.64
N VAL A 144 39.07 -10.43 -5.04
CA VAL A 144 38.92 -9.00 -4.78
C VAL A 144 39.70 -8.17 -5.80
N ASN A 145 38.99 -7.32 -6.55
CA ASN A 145 39.60 -6.23 -7.30
C ASN A 145 39.60 -4.95 -6.45
N ARG A 146 40.73 -4.26 -6.34
CA ARG A 146 40.88 -3.05 -5.52
C ARG A 146 41.08 -1.86 -6.43
N VAL A 147 40.22 -0.87 -6.30
CA VAL A 147 40.20 0.33 -7.15
C VAL A 147 40.30 1.55 -6.25
N SER A 148 41.23 2.44 -6.55
CA SER A 148 41.52 3.60 -5.70
C SER A 148 40.63 4.82 -5.94
N LYS A 149 39.99 4.89 -7.11
CA LYS A 149 39.13 6.00 -7.53
C LYS A 149 37.95 5.42 -8.30
N PHE A 150 36.75 5.92 -8.02
CA PHE A 150 35.61 5.60 -8.87
C PHE A 150 35.75 6.34 -10.20
N ASP A 151 35.76 5.60 -11.29
CA ASP A 151 35.70 6.14 -12.64
C ASP A 151 34.67 5.35 -13.45
N PRO A 152 33.56 5.99 -13.86
CA PRO A 152 32.49 5.30 -14.57
C PRO A 152 32.88 4.84 -15.98
N SER A 153 33.94 5.40 -16.56
CA SER A 153 34.38 5.02 -17.91
C SER A 153 35.20 3.73 -17.95
N THR A 154 35.85 3.38 -16.83
CA THR A 154 36.76 2.23 -16.74
C THR A 154 36.21 1.10 -15.86
N LEU A 155 35.23 1.39 -14.99
CA LEU A 155 34.63 0.39 -14.11
C LEU A 155 33.59 -0.48 -14.83
N ASP A 156 33.91 -1.76 -15.05
CA ASP A 156 32.93 -2.75 -15.51
C ASP A 156 32.23 -3.45 -14.33
N VAL A 157 30.93 -3.20 -14.18
CA VAL A 157 30.10 -3.78 -13.11
C VAL A 157 29.56 -5.19 -13.42
N THR A 158 29.63 -5.65 -14.67
CA THR A 158 28.89 -6.85 -15.14
C THR A 158 29.34 -8.18 -14.52
N GLY A 159 30.55 -8.21 -13.95
CA GLY A 159 31.12 -9.41 -13.34
C GLY A 159 31.10 -9.46 -11.81
N TYR A 160 30.76 -8.37 -11.13
CA TYR A 160 30.84 -8.31 -9.67
C TYR A 160 29.52 -8.71 -9.01
N GLN A 161 29.62 -9.44 -7.90
CA GLN A 161 28.47 -9.82 -7.08
C GLN A 161 28.33 -8.93 -5.86
N VAL A 162 29.44 -8.40 -5.36
CA VAL A 162 29.48 -7.42 -4.26
C VAL A 162 30.38 -6.25 -4.65
N ILE A 163 29.91 -5.04 -4.38
CA ILE A 163 30.61 -3.78 -4.63
C ILE A 163 30.71 -3.06 -3.29
N PHE A 164 31.92 -2.97 -2.74
CA PHE A 164 32.21 -2.13 -1.60
C PHE A 164 32.61 -0.74 -2.10
N LEU A 165 31.92 0.29 -1.64
CA LEU A 165 32.16 1.68 -2.03
C LEU A 165 32.36 2.51 -0.77
N ASP A 166 33.51 3.17 -0.65
CA ASP A 166 33.66 4.24 0.33
C ASP A 166 32.72 5.40 -0.03
N PHE A 167 31.81 5.68 0.89
CA PHE A 167 30.80 6.71 0.70
C PHE A 167 31.45 8.08 0.63
N TYR A 168 32.52 8.35 1.39
CA TYR A 168 33.26 9.62 1.34
C TYR A 168 34.69 9.39 0.83
N LEU A 169 34.93 9.61 -0.47
CA LEU A 169 36.29 9.55 -1.03
C LEU A 169 37.09 10.81 -0.68
N LYS A 170 38.40 10.76 -0.94
CA LYS A 170 39.37 11.83 -0.66
C LYS A 170 38.82 13.23 -1.00
N ASP A 171 38.96 14.15 -0.05
CA ASP A 171 38.54 15.57 -0.11
C ASP A 171 37.02 15.83 -0.21
N GLU A 172 36.18 14.80 -0.05
CA GLU A 172 34.72 14.96 0.02
C GLU A 172 34.26 15.21 1.44
N ARG A 173 34.03 16.49 1.77
CA ARG A 173 33.36 16.87 3.02
C ARG A 173 31.84 16.93 2.87
N ASP A 174 31.37 17.23 1.66
CA ASP A 174 29.97 17.43 1.31
C ASP A 174 29.28 16.11 0.88
N PRO A 175 28.18 15.70 1.54
CA PRO A 175 27.35 14.55 1.15
C PRO A 175 26.86 14.57 -0.30
N GLU A 176 26.66 15.75 -0.91
CA GLU A 176 26.13 15.83 -2.29
C GLU A 176 27.07 15.22 -3.34
N ARG A 177 28.39 15.43 -3.19
CA ARG A 177 29.37 14.83 -4.11
C ARG A 177 29.39 13.31 -4.01
N SER A 178 29.32 12.81 -2.78
CA SER A 178 29.25 11.39 -2.46
C SER A 178 27.98 10.73 -3.03
N LEU A 179 26.83 11.39 -2.90
CA LEU A 179 25.56 10.96 -3.47
C LEU A 179 25.57 11.00 -5.01
N ALA A 180 26.18 12.01 -5.62
CA ALA A 180 26.31 12.11 -7.07
C ALA A 180 27.18 10.97 -7.64
N ARG A 181 28.31 10.63 -6.99
CA ARG A 181 29.12 9.45 -7.37
C ARG A 181 28.31 8.16 -7.25
N ALA A 182 27.62 7.98 -6.12
CA ALA A 182 26.80 6.80 -5.93
C ALA A 182 25.70 6.67 -7.00
N ALA A 183 25.12 7.79 -7.45
CA ALA A 183 24.15 7.80 -8.54
C ALA A 183 24.79 7.39 -9.88
N GLN A 184 26.05 7.75 -10.14
CA GLN A 184 26.78 7.27 -11.31
C GLN A 184 27.00 5.74 -11.26
N LEU A 185 27.41 5.20 -10.10
CA LEU A 185 27.52 3.75 -9.92
C LEU A 185 26.18 3.04 -10.16
N ALA A 186 25.11 3.58 -9.59
CA ALA A 186 23.75 3.08 -9.78
C ALA A 186 23.36 3.06 -11.26
N GLN A 187 23.66 4.13 -11.99
CA GLN A 187 23.37 4.22 -13.41
C GLN A 187 24.12 3.16 -14.21
N LEU A 188 25.40 2.89 -13.90
CA LEU A 188 26.16 1.80 -14.56
C LEU A 188 25.48 0.44 -14.36
N ILE A 189 25.00 0.16 -13.14
CA ILE A 189 24.31 -1.09 -12.81
C ILE A 189 22.99 -1.18 -13.60
N ILE A 190 22.21 -0.10 -13.61
CA ILE A 190 20.92 -0.02 -14.32
C ILE A 190 21.13 -0.17 -15.83
N ASP A 191 22.11 0.50 -16.42
CA ASP A 191 22.41 0.44 -17.85
C ASP A 191 22.90 -0.97 -18.26
N ALA A 192 23.78 -1.56 -17.45
CA ALA A 192 24.25 -2.93 -17.67
C ALA A 192 23.09 -3.95 -17.62
N ARG A 193 22.12 -3.71 -16.73
CA ARG A 193 20.90 -4.51 -16.63
C ARG A 193 20.00 -4.35 -17.86
N GLN A 194 19.72 -3.11 -18.27
CA GLN A 194 18.89 -2.81 -19.44
C GLN A 194 19.47 -3.37 -20.75
N LYS A 195 20.80 -3.41 -20.88
CA LYS A 195 21.51 -4.02 -22.01
C LYS A 195 21.58 -5.55 -21.95
N GLY A 196 21.07 -6.18 -20.89
CA GLY A 196 21.14 -7.62 -20.67
C GLY A 196 22.53 -8.16 -20.32
N ALA A 197 23.52 -7.28 -20.10
CA ALA A 197 24.88 -7.66 -19.73
C ALA A 197 24.97 -8.12 -18.27
N LEU A 198 24.08 -7.62 -17.41
CA LEU A 198 24.00 -7.97 -15.99
C LEU A 198 22.80 -8.89 -15.72
N LYS A 199 23.06 -10.12 -15.26
CA LYS A 199 22.01 -11.12 -14.96
C LYS A 199 21.38 -10.95 -13.58
N GLN A 200 22.09 -10.39 -12.61
CA GLN A 200 21.63 -10.20 -11.23
C GLN A 200 22.18 -8.88 -10.71
N TYR A 201 21.39 -8.16 -9.91
CA TYR A 201 21.86 -6.95 -9.24
C TYR A 201 22.98 -7.28 -8.23
N PRO A 202 24.14 -6.61 -8.28
CA PRO A 202 25.16 -6.76 -7.26
C PRO A 202 24.68 -6.20 -5.92
N LEU A 203 25.22 -6.74 -4.83
CA LEU A 203 25.06 -6.17 -3.50
C LEU A 203 26.03 -4.99 -3.36
N VAL A 204 25.53 -3.82 -2.99
CA VAL A 204 26.33 -2.62 -2.78
C VAL A 204 26.49 -2.36 -1.28
N VAL A 205 27.72 -2.41 -0.79
CA VAL A 205 28.05 -2.12 0.61
C VAL A 205 28.72 -0.75 0.66
N LEU A 206 28.02 0.22 1.24
CA LEU A 206 28.50 1.58 1.41
C LEU A 206 29.24 1.66 2.73
N MET A 207 30.54 1.94 2.65
CA MET A 207 31.43 2.00 3.79
C MET A 207 31.67 3.46 4.18
N SER A 208 31.69 3.77 5.47
CA SER A 208 32.00 5.12 5.93
C SER A 208 32.80 5.10 7.22
N SER A 209 33.84 5.91 7.32
CA SER A 209 34.52 6.17 8.59
C SER A 209 33.75 7.17 9.47
N ARG A 210 32.76 7.89 8.91
CA ARG A 210 31.96 8.88 9.63
C ARG A 210 30.73 8.23 10.26
N PRO A 211 30.44 8.51 11.54
CA PRO A 211 29.22 8.02 12.20
C PRO A 211 27.98 8.66 11.56
N GLY A 212 26.86 7.93 11.58
CA GLY A 212 25.57 8.42 11.08
C GLY A 212 25.38 8.36 9.56
N ALA A 213 26.35 7.80 8.81
CA ALA A 213 26.18 7.59 7.36
C ALA A 213 24.96 6.71 7.03
N ALA A 214 24.57 5.80 7.92
CA ALA A 214 23.37 4.98 7.77
C ALA A 214 22.06 5.79 7.74
N GLU A 215 22.03 6.99 8.36
CA GLU A 215 20.86 7.89 8.31
C GLU A 215 20.62 8.42 6.88
N GLN A 216 21.66 8.42 6.03
CA GLN A 216 21.58 8.82 4.63
C GLN A 216 20.96 7.75 3.72
N GLN A 217 20.54 6.59 4.25
CA GLN A 217 19.97 5.49 3.46
C GLN A 217 18.74 5.91 2.66
N GLY A 218 17.87 6.75 3.23
CA GLY A 218 16.69 7.29 2.54
C GLY A 218 17.07 8.21 1.38
N ALA A 219 17.94 9.18 1.63
CA ALA A 219 18.44 10.12 0.61
C ALA A 219 19.20 9.38 -0.51
N PHE A 220 20.00 8.37 -0.16
CA PHE A 220 20.69 7.51 -1.11
C PHE A 220 19.70 6.78 -2.02
N LYS A 221 18.65 6.16 -1.48
CA LYS A 221 17.61 5.47 -2.27
C LYS A 221 16.95 6.43 -3.26
N GLU A 222 16.53 7.60 -2.78
CA GLU A 222 15.84 8.60 -3.60
C GLU A 222 16.74 9.12 -4.73
N ARG A 223 18.03 9.38 -4.44
CA ARG A 223 18.98 9.96 -5.40
C ARG A 223 19.50 8.97 -6.42
N THR A 224 19.77 7.73 -6.01
CA THR A 224 20.40 6.72 -6.87
C THR A 224 19.41 5.85 -7.62
N GLY A 225 18.18 5.70 -7.11
CA GLY A 225 17.21 4.74 -7.63
C GLY A 225 17.59 3.28 -7.40
N LEU A 226 18.70 2.98 -6.70
CA LEU A 226 19.03 1.63 -6.31
C LEU A 226 17.98 1.09 -5.34
N ARG A 227 17.62 -0.18 -5.53
CA ARG A 227 16.62 -0.84 -4.70
C ARG A 227 17.24 -1.17 -3.36
N ALA A 228 16.52 -0.85 -2.29
CA ALA A 228 17.01 -0.94 -0.92
C ALA A 228 17.41 -2.36 -0.49
N ASP A 229 16.88 -3.39 -1.15
CA ASP A 229 17.25 -4.78 -0.88
C ASP A 229 18.66 -5.16 -1.36
N PHE A 230 19.25 -4.34 -2.24
CA PHE A 230 20.57 -4.59 -2.83
C PHE A 230 21.64 -3.61 -2.35
N PHE A 231 21.36 -2.76 -1.35
CA PHE A 231 22.42 -2.00 -0.71
C PHE A 231 22.28 -1.89 0.82
N CYS A 232 23.40 -1.68 1.51
CA CYS A 232 23.42 -1.37 2.93
C CYS A 232 24.59 -0.43 3.27
N PHE A 233 24.47 0.24 4.42
CA PHE A 233 25.54 1.06 5.00
C PHE A 233 26.25 0.30 6.12
N VAL A 234 27.58 0.40 6.19
CA VAL A 234 28.42 -0.17 7.24
C VAL A 234 29.48 0.85 7.65
N GLU A 235 29.65 1.07 8.94
CA GLU A 235 30.74 1.92 9.44
C GLU A 235 32.06 1.13 9.44
N LYS A 236 33.18 1.73 9.00
CA LYS A 236 34.47 1.04 8.82
C LYS A 236 34.96 0.37 10.11
N ASN A 237 34.80 1.05 11.25
CA ASN A 237 35.13 0.54 12.59
C ASN A 237 34.26 -0.65 13.06
N GLN A 238 33.12 -0.90 12.41
CA GLN A 238 32.16 -1.94 12.77
C GLN A 238 32.05 -3.05 11.71
N ILE A 239 32.85 -2.98 10.62
CA ILE A 239 32.79 -3.94 9.51
C ILE A 239 32.91 -5.38 10.01
N ALA A 240 33.89 -5.67 10.86
CA ALA A 240 34.15 -7.03 11.36
C ALA A 240 32.93 -7.65 12.08
N GLN A 241 32.11 -6.83 12.74
CA GLN A 241 30.97 -7.30 13.54
C GLN A 241 29.64 -7.23 12.75
N GLN A 242 29.45 -6.24 11.89
CA GLN A 242 28.15 -5.96 11.26
C GLN A 242 28.03 -6.41 9.81
N LEU A 243 29.13 -6.61 9.09
CA LEU A 243 29.09 -6.91 7.66
C LEU A 243 28.37 -8.22 7.38
N MET A 244 28.71 -9.29 8.10
CA MET A 244 28.09 -10.61 7.90
C MET A 244 26.58 -10.63 8.20
N PRO A 245 26.10 -10.13 9.36
CA PRO A 245 24.66 -10.02 9.62
C PRO A 245 23.90 -9.24 8.54
N LYS A 246 24.48 -8.14 8.05
CA LYS A 246 23.86 -7.32 7.00
C LYS A 246 23.83 -8.03 5.65
N LEU A 247 24.93 -8.62 5.22
CA LEU A 247 25.00 -9.41 3.99
C LEU A 247 24.02 -10.59 4.03
N ARG A 248 23.93 -11.31 5.16
CA ARG A 248 22.97 -12.40 5.35
C ARG A 248 21.54 -11.94 5.12
N ARG A 249 21.13 -10.85 5.78
CA ARG A 249 19.78 -10.29 5.61
C ARG A 249 19.49 -9.85 4.16
N MET A 250 20.51 -9.40 3.44
CA MET A 250 20.38 -9.08 2.01
C MET A 250 20.23 -10.34 1.16
N LEU A 251 20.98 -11.41 1.49
CA LEU A 251 20.97 -12.70 0.80
C LEU A 251 19.72 -13.54 1.09
N GLU A 252 19.09 -13.36 2.25
CA GLU A 252 17.82 -13.99 2.59
C GLU A 252 16.75 -13.60 1.56
N GLY A 253 16.18 -14.60 0.89
CA GLY A 253 15.21 -14.38 -0.19
C GLY A 253 15.78 -13.64 -1.41
N TYR A 254 17.10 -13.64 -1.62
CA TYR A 254 17.76 -12.90 -2.71
C TYR A 254 17.22 -13.24 -4.09
N HIS A 255 16.92 -14.50 -4.37
CA HIS A 255 16.29 -14.89 -5.63
C HIS A 255 14.91 -14.23 -5.81
N GLY A 256 14.06 -14.22 -4.77
CA GLY A 256 12.77 -13.54 -4.82
C GLY A 256 12.93 -12.03 -5.03
N LYS A 257 13.85 -11.39 -4.30
CA LYS A 257 14.21 -9.97 -4.48
C LYS A 257 14.67 -9.68 -5.91
N GLN A 258 15.53 -10.54 -6.50
CA GLN A 258 15.99 -10.42 -7.88
C GLN A 258 14.85 -10.56 -8.89
N SER A 259 13.89 -11.45 -8.64
CA SER A 259 12.71 -11.60 -9.50
C SER A 259 11.81 -10.37 -9.46
N TRP A 260 11.55 -9.80 -8.27
CA TRP A 260 10.88 -8.50 -8.14
C TRP A 260 11.66 -7.38 -8.85
N ALA A 261 12.99 -7.43 -8.77
CA ALA A 261 13.84 -6.50 -9.47
C ALA A 261 13.62 -6.58 -10.99
N HIS A 262 13.82 -7.77 -11.52
CA HIS A 262 13.66 -8.09 -12.93
C HIS A 262 12.28 -7.70 -13.46
N MET A 263 11.23 -7.95 -12.69
CA MET A 263 9.88 -7.59 -13.08
C MET A 263 9.73 -6.09 -13.33
N LEU A 264 10.10 -5.25 -12.36
CA LEU A 264 9.98 -3.81 -12.54
C LEU A 264 10.92 -3.29 -13.67
N ASP A 265 12.07 -3.93 -13.88
CA ASP A 265 12.97 -3.59 -15.01
C ASP A 265 12.31 -3.92 -16.36
N GLU A 266 11.67 -5.08 -16.48
CA GLU A 266 10.97 -5.48 -17.70
C GLU A 266 9.73 -4.63 -17.96
N PHE A 267 9.01 -4.17 -16.92
CA PHE A 267 7.95 -3.17 -17.09
C PHE A 267 8.50 -1.88 -17.71
N TRP A 268 9.66 -1.42 -17.24
CA TRP A 268 10.33 -0.24 -17.80
C TRP A 268 10.80 -0.47 -19.25
N LEU A 269 11.47 -1.59 -19.52
CA LEU A 269 11.93 -1.94 -20.87
C LEU A 269 10.75 -2.13 -21.83
N GLY A 270 9.68 -2.77 -21.37
CA GLY A 270 8.42 -2.89 -22.09
C GLY A 270 7.83 -1.52 -22.42
N ALA A 271 7.86 -0.57 -21.48
CA ALA A 271 7.40 0.80 -21.72
C ALA A 271 8.25 1.52 -22.77
N ILE A 272 9.58 1.36 -22.77
CA ILE A 272 10.46 1.90 -23.82
C ILE A 272 10.10 1.30 -25.19
N ARG A 273 9.92 -0.03 -25.26
CA ARG A 273 9.55 -0.73 -26.50
C ARG A 273 8.19 -0.25 -27.00
N ALA A 274 7.19 -0.17 -26.13
CA ALA A 274 5.86 0.34 -26.43
C ALA A 274 5.90 1.79 -26.94
N ALA A 275 6.67 2.67 -26.28
CA ALA A 275 6.86 4.05 -26.71
C ALA A 275 7.53 4.16 -28.09
N LYS A 276 8.49 3.28 -28.39
CA LYS A 276 9.13 3.21 -29.71
C LYS A 276 8.13 2.80 -30.80
N THR A 277 7.29 1.80 -30.54
CA THR A 277 6.21 1.38 -31.45
C THR A 277 5.20 2.50 -31.66
N LEU A 278 4.75 3.15 -30.58
CA LEU A 278 3.86 4.30 -30.65
C LEU A 278 4.45 5.41 -31.52
N ARG A 279 5.73 5.77 -31.33
CA ARG A 279 6.41 6.77 -32.17
C ARG A 279 6.39 6.39 -33.64
N GLN A 280 6.63 5.12 -33.97
CA GLN A 280 6.57 4.64 -35.36
C GLN A 280 5.16 4.75 -35.96
N ASN A 281 4.12 4.54 -35.14
CA ASN A 281 2.74 4.70 -35.57
C ASN A 281 2.38 6.17 -35.76
N LEU A 282 2.72 7.05 -34.81
CA LEU A 282 2.50 8.49 -34.91
C LEU A 282 3.19 9.10 -36.12
N SER A 283 4.38 8.62 -36.49
CA SER A 283 5.08 9.10 -37.70
C SER A 283 4.41 8.74 -39.03
N LYS A 284 3.38 7.87 -39.00
CA LYS A 284 2.60 7.48 -40.17
C LYS A 284 1.24 8.17 -40.24
N ILE A 285 0.84 8.90 -39.19
CA ILE A 285 -0.41 9.66 -39.18
C ILE A 285 -0.20 10.92 -40.01
N GLU A 286 -1.04 11.11 -41.02
CA GLU A 286 -0.99 12.28 -41.88
C GLU A 286 -1.73 13.46 -41.23
N PRO A 287 -1.25 14.71 -41.37
CA PRO A 287 -1.94 15.88 -40.84
C PRO A 287 -3.40 16.04 -41.32
N SER A 288 -3.71 15.55 -42.53
CA SER A 288 -5.06 15.54 -43.08
C SER A 288 -6.03 14.65 -42.30
N GLU A 289 -5.55 13.53 -41.73
CA GLU A 289 -6.36 12.65 -40.88
C GLU A 289 -6.72 13.34 -39.55
N ILE A 290 -5.77 14.09 -38.99
CA ILE A 290 -5.98 14.88 -37.78
C ILE A 290 -6.96 16.04 -38.04
N ALA A 291 -6.82 16.73 -39.18
CA ALA A 291 -7.74 17.78 -39.58
C ALA A 291 -9.16 17.24 -39.77
N LEU A 292 -9.31 16.10 -40.44
CA LEU A 292 -10.60 15.45 -40.64
C LEU A 292 -11.25 15.05 -39.31
N LEU A 293 -10.49 14.44 -38.40
CA LEU A 293 -10.95 14.09 -37.05
C LEU A 293 -11.44 15.33 -36.29
N HIS A 294 -10.71 16.44 -36.39
CA HIS A 294 -11.11 17.68 -35.72
C HIS A 294 -12.43 18.22 -36.27
N GLU A 295 -12.55 18.37 -37.59
CA GLU A 295 -13.73 18.94 -38.23
C GLU A 295 -14.97 18.03 -38.11
N ALA A 296 -14.79 16.70 -38.23
CA ALA A 296 -15.92 15.77 -38.27
C ALA A 296 -16.49 15.42 -36.90
N GLU A 297 -15.65 15.30 -35.87
CA GLU A 297 -16.06 14.75 -34.57
C GLU A 297 -15.79 15.73 -33.42
N LEU A 298 -14.54 16.17 -33.27
CA LEU A 298 -14.14 16.93 -32.08
C LEU A 298 -14.76 18.33 -32.03
N ALA A 299 -14.93 18.98 -33.18
CA ALA A 299 -15.61 20.28 -33.27
C ALA A 299 -17.10 20.17 -32.87
N VAL A 300 -17.76 19.05 -33.23
CA VAL A 300 -19.17 18.78 -32.90
C VAL A 300 -19.35 18.55 -31.40
N GLU A 301 -18.42 17.81 -30.78
CA GLU A 301 -18.43 17.51 -29.36
C GLU A 301 -17.73 18.57 -28.50
N GLU A 302 -17.27 19.68 -29.10
CA GLU A 302 -16.49 20.75 -28.42
C GLU A 302 -15.27 20.21 -27.65
N ALA A 303 -14.72 19.09 -28.10
CA ALA A 303 -13.57 18.42 -27.51
C ALA A 303 -12.26 19.06 -28.02
N ARG A 304 -11.31 19.29 -27.10
CA ARG A 304 -10.00 19.83 -27.47
C ARG A 304 -9.17 18.73 -28.11
N LEU A 305 -8.65 18.98 -29.31
CA LEU A 305 -7.77 18.05 -30.02
C LEU A 305 -6.57 17.57 -29.19
N PRO A 306 -5.83 18.43 -28.46
CA PRO A 306 -4.75 17.97 -27.59
C PRO A 306 -5.19 17.00 -26.49
N ASP A 307 -6.38 17.17 -25.92
CA ASP A 307 -6.92 16.28 -24.89
C ASP A 307 -7.24 14.91 -25.47
N TYR A 308 -7.87 14.88 -26.65
CA TYR A 308 -8.18 13.65 -27.36
C TYR A 308 -6.92 12.89 -27.76
N LEU A 309 -5.94 13.58 -28.38
CA LEU A 309 -4.68 12.95 -28.77
C LEU A 309 -3.89 12.44 -27.56
N SER A 310 -3.89 13.17 -26.44
CA SER A 310 -3.25 12.72 -25.20
C SER A 310 -3.89 11.45 -24.65
N TRP A 311 -5.23 11.36 -24.68
CA TRP A 311 -5.96 10.14 -24.32
C TRP A 311 -5.60 8.98 -25.26
N LEU A 312 -5.72 9.18 -26.58
CA LEU A 312 -5.43 8.15 -27.58
C LEU A 312 -3.99 7.61 -27.47
N VAL A 313 -3.02 8.52 -27.31
CA VAL A 313 -1.61 8.18 -27.09
C VAL A 313 -1.42 7.39 -25.79
N SER A 314 -2.07 7.80 -24.69
CA SER A 314 -1.96 7.12 -23.41
C SER A 314 -2.51 5.69 -23.47
N GLU A 315 -3.69 5.51 -24.07
CA GLU A 315 -4.32 4.20 -24.24
C GLU A 315 -3.55 3.31 -25.21
N SER A 316 -3.05 3.87 -26.32
CA SER A 316 -2.21 3.12 -27.26
C SER A 316 -0.90 2.65 -26.62
N LEU A 317 -0.26 3.50 -25.80
CA LEU A 317 0.94 3.14 -25.04
C LEU A 317 0.62 2.04 -24.01
N ALA A 318 -0.47 2.17 -23.27
CA ALA A 318 -0.91 1.19 -22.28
C ALA A 318 -1.22 -0.17 -22.95
N SER A 319 -1.96 -0.20 -24.05
CA SER A 319 -2.24 -1.43 -24.81
C SER A 319 -0.96 -2.08 -25.31
N SER A 320 -0.06 -1.29 -25.92
CA SER A 320 1.23 -1.79 -26.42
C SER A 320 2.10 -2.37 -25.30
N LEU A 321 2.06 -1.78 -24.10
CA LEU A 321 2.75 -2.31 -22.92
C LEU A 321 2.15 -3.64 -22.45
N LEU A 322 0.82 -3.77 -22.43
CA LEU A 322 0.14 -4.99 -22.03
C LEU A 322 0.31 -6.12 -23.05
N GLU A 323 0.53 -5.80 -24.32
CA GLU A 323 0.79 -6.76 -25.40
C GLU A 323 2.26 -7.22 -25.44
N ASP A 324 3.18 -6.47 -24.82
CA ASP A 324 4.60 -6.79 -24.79
C ASP A 324 4.85 -8.20 -24.24
N ALA A 325 5.58 -9.01 -25.01
CA ALA A 325 5.80 -10.42 -24.69
C ALA A 325 6.59 -10.61 -23.38
N GLY A 326 7.52 -9.70 -23.05
CA GLY A 326 8.31 -9.75 -21.82
C GLY A 326 7.43 -9.48 -20.60
N VAL A 327 6.61 -8.44 -20.66
CA VAL A 327 5.65 -8.11 -19.59
C VAL A 327 4.61 -9.22 -19.40
N ARG A 328 4.03 -9.75 -20.48
CA ARG A 328 3.07 -10.87 -20.40
C ARG A 328 3.69 -12.14 -19.83
N GLY A 329 4.92 -12.46 -20.24
CA GLY A 329 5.65 -13.62 -19.73
C GLY A 329 5.85 -13.57 -18.21
N LEU A 330 6.13 -12.38 -17.67
CA LEU A 330 6.24 -12.15 -16.23
C LEU A 330 4.89 -12.21 -15.50
N GLY A 331 3.83 -11.69 -16.11
CA GLY A 331 2.48 -11.76 -15.54
C GLY A 331 2.05 -13.20 -15.21
N ALA A 332 2.47 -14.17 -16.02
CA ALA A 332 2.22 -15.59 -15.77
C ALA A 332 3.02 -16.16 -14.58
N GLN A 333 4.19 -15.61 -14.28
CA GLN A 333 5.08 -16.04 -13.19
C GLN A 333 4.76 -15.35 -11.85
N LEU A 334 3.98 -14.27 -11.89
CA LEU A 334 3.72 -13.39 -10.77
C LEU A 334 3.06 -14.07 -9.55
N PRO A 335 2.04 -14.94 -9.71
CA PRO A 335 1.38 -15.58 -8.56
C PRO A 335 2.34 -16.44 -7.73
N ASP A 336 3.23 -17.18 -8.39
CA ASP A 336 4.21 -18.04 -7.74
C ASP A 336 5.29 -17.23 -7.00
N LEU A 337 5.66 -16.07 -7.57
CA LEU A 337 6.60 -15.12 -6.98
C LEU A 337 6.05 -14.41 -5.73
N ILE A 338 4.75 -14.09 -5.70
CA ILE A 338 4.11 -13.36 -4.60
C ILE A 338 3.71 -14.31 -3.46
N GLY A 339 3.26 -15.54 -3.77
CA GLY A 339 2.59 -16.41 -2.82
C GLY A 339 3.45 -16.96 -1.67
N HIS A 340 4.79 -16.83 -1.73
CA HIS A 340 5.68 -17.64 -0.87
C HIS A 340 6.86 -16.88 -0.25
N SER A 341 6.92 -15.54 -0.32
CA SER A 341 8.06 -14.77 0.21
C SER A 341 7.63 -13.75 1.26
N ALA A 342 8.43 -13.60 2.32
CA ALA A 342 8.35 -12.44 3.22
C ALA A 342 8.54 -11.14 2.42
N PHE A 343 7.80 -10.09 2.77
CA PHE A 343 7.91 -8.81 2.06
C PHE A 343 9.33 -8.24 2.20
N PRO A 344 9.98 -7.85 1.09
CA PRO A 344 11.24 -7.12 1.15
C PRO A 344 11.04 -5.77 1.85
N GLY A 345 12.03 -5.29 2.60
CA GLY A 345 11.83 -4.11 3.45
C GLY A 345 13.01 -3.71 4.33
N THR A 346 14.11 -3.25 3.72
CA THR A 346 15.19 -2.55 4.46
C THR A 346 14.89 -1.05 4.63
N VAL A 347 13.97 -0.50 3.84
CA VAL A 347 13.50 0.90 3.89
C VAL A 347 11.97 0.89 3.83
N PRO A 348 11.26 1.74 4.58
CA PRO A 348 9.80 1.85 4.51
C PRO A 348 9.29 2.11 3.07
N PRO A 349 8.03 1.75 2.78
CA PRO A 349 7.38 2.09 1.51
C PRO A 349 7.40 3.60 1.28
N GLY A 350 7.74 4.04 0.06
CA GLY A 350 7.68 5.45 -0.33
C GLY A 350 6.32 5.85 -0.92
N SER A 351 6.14 7.14 -1.19
CA SER A 351 4.91 7.71 -1.79
C SER A 351 4.77 7.48 -3.29
N ARG A 352 5.81 7.01 -4.00
CA ARG A 352 5.84 6.95 -5.48
C ARG A 352 4.66 6.19 -6.10
N LEU A 353 4.25 5.06 -5.53
CA LEU A 353 3.07 4.32 -6.03
C LEU A 353 1.78 5.11 -5.83
N ALA A 354 1.65 5.82 -4.70
CA ALA A 354 0.52 6.69 -4.44
C ALA A 354 0.47 7.88 -5.42
N GLU A 355 1.63 8.48 -5.71
CA GLU A 355 1.76 9.57 -6.69
C GLU A 355 1.41 9.10 -8.11
N MET A 356 1.89 7.92 -8.51
CA MET A 356 1.50 7.29 -9.77
C MET A 356 -0.01 7.03 -9.82
N HIS A 357 -0.60 6.57 -8.71
CA HIS A 357 -2.04 6.36 -8.62
C HIS A 357 -2.83 7.67 -8.79
N VAL A 358 -2.46 8.73 -8.08
CA VAL A 358 -3.10 10.05 -8.23
C VAL A 358 -3.05 10.52 -9.69
N ARG A 359 -1.90 10.41 -10.37
CA ARG A 359 -1.76 10.76 -11.79
C ARG A 359 -2.50 9.80 -12.74
N SER A 360 -2.72 8.56 -12.33
CA SER A 360 -3.52 7.60 -13.09
C SER A 360 -5.00 7.96 -13.04
N VAL A 361 -5.48 8.51 -11.92
CA VAL A 361 -6.89 8.83 -11.64
C VAL A 361 -7.24 10.28 -11.98
N MET A 362 -6.29 11.22 -11.91
CA MET A 362 -6.53 12.66 -12.05
C MET A 362 -5.70 13.29 -13.18
N ARG A 363 -6.30 14.28 -13.84
CA ARG A 363 -5.68 15.28 -14.71
C ARG A 363 -5.28 16.49 -13.85
N LEU A 364 -4.02 16.54 -13.46
CA LEU A 364 -3.44 17.63 -12.66
C LEU A 364 -3.05 18.83 -13.52
N ASP A 365 -3.01 18.66 -14.84
CA ASP A 365 -2.79 19.71 -15.83
C ASP A 365 -4.04 20.60 -16.05
N LEU A 366 -5.22 20.17 -15.59
CA LEU A 366 -6.44 20.95 -15.62
C LEU A 366 -6.68 21.63 -14.27
N THR A 367 -6.00 22.76 -14.05
CA THR A 367 -5.99 23.53 -12.80
C THR A 367 -5.96 25.03 -13.09
N ASP A 368 -6.61 25.84 -12.25
CA ASP A 368 -6.57 27.29 -12.40
C ASP A 368 -5.20 27.92 -12.10
N ASP A 369 -4.24 27.14 -11.59
CA ASP A 369 -2.83 27.56 -11.49
C ASP A 369 -2.16 27.73 -12.86
N LEU A 370 -2.72 27.09 -13.90
CA LEU A 370 -2.24 27.19 -15.27
C LEU A 370 -3.14 28.15 -16.08
N PRO A 371 -2.60 29.27 -16.59
CA PRO A 371 -3.39 30.28 -17.32
C PRO A 371 -4.19 29.71 -18.49
N GLU A 372 -3.64 28.72 -19.20
CA GLU A 372 -4.21 28.13 -20.41
C GLU A 372 -5.48 27.29 -20.15
N THR A 373 -5.69 26.87 -18.90
CA THR A 373 -6.81 25.98 -18.53
C THR A 373 -7.87 26.65 -17.66
N LYS A 374 -7.61 27.88 -17.20
CA LYS A 374 -8.53 28.67 -16.38
C LYS A 374 -9.88 28.93 -17.06
N SER A 375 -9.87 29.12 -18.39
CA SER A 375 -11.07 29.31 -19.21
C SER A 375 -11.74 28.00 -19.64
N SER A 376 -11.20 26.83 -19.28
CA SER A 376 -11.79 25.56 -19.69
C SER A 376 -13.17 25.38 -19.04
N PRO A 377 -14.18 24.93 -19.80
CA PRO A 377 -15.55 24.81 -19.32
C PRO A 377 -15.67 23.78 -18.19
N VAL A 378 -16.75 23.89 -17.42
CA VAL A 378 -17.07 22.92 -16.35
C VAL A 378 -17.48 21.60 -17.00
N GLN A 379 -16.80 20.51 -16.62
CA GLN A 379 -17.06 19.16 -17.15
C GLN A 379 -17.10 18.12 -16.03
N LEU A 380 -17.62 16.94 -16.38
CA LEU A 380 -17.67 15.77 -15.51
C LEU A 380 -16.28 15.46 -14.94
N GLY A 381 -16.23 15.20 -13.64
CA GLY A 381 -15.00 14.92 -12.93
C GLY A 381 -14.19 16.15 -12.52
N ASP A 382 -14.57 17.37 -12.94
CA ASP A 382 -13.90 18.58 -12.44
C ASP A 382 -13.96 18.63 -10.91
N LEU A 383 -12.79 18.86 -10.31
CA LEU A 383 -12.63 18.99 -8.88
C LEU A 383 -12.33 20.45 -8.55
N PHE A 384 -13.22 21.07 -7.80
CA PHE A 384 -13.08 22.42 -7.29
C PHE A 384 -12.82 22.42 -5.80
N ALA A 385 -11.96 23.31 -5.34
CA ALA A 385 -11.73 23.62 -3.95
C ALA A 385 -12.28 25.01 -3.63
N ARG A 386 -13.14 25.10 -2.62
CA ARG A 386 -13.47 26.37 -1.98
C ARG A 386 -12.42 26.66 -0.94
N LEU A 387 -11.71 27.78 -1.09
CA LEU A 387 -10.53 28.07 -0.27
C LEU A 387 -10.88 28.89 0.98
N ASN A 388 -10.13 28.66 2.05
CA ASN A 388 -10.04 29.54 3.21
C ASN A 388 -9.19 30.78 2.87
N GLY A 389 -9.19 31.78 3.76
CA GLY A 389 -8.37 33.01 3.57
C GLY A 389 -6.86 32.76 3.52
N ASP A 390 -6.39 31.63 4.04
CA ASP A 390 -4.99 31.17 4.02
C ASP A 390 -4.63 30.32 2.78
N GLY A 391 -5.58 30.11 1.86
CA GLY A 391 -5.40 29.30 0.66
C GLY A 391 -5.55 27.79 0.86
N THR A 392 -5.84 27.31 2.07
CA THR A 392 -6.14 25.90 2.32
C THR A 392 -7.57 25.54 1.88
N PRO A 393 -7.87 24.29 1.52
CA PRO A 393 -9.19 23.93 1.03
C PRO A 393 -10.16 23.73 2.20
N LYS A 394 -11.24 24.51 2.21
CA LYS A 394 -12.35 24.37 3.16
C LYS A 394 -13.27 23.21 2.80
N GLU A 395 -13.53 23.06 1.51
CA GLU A 395 -14.49 22.11 0.96
C GLU A 395 -14.04 21.76 -0.46
N PHE A 396 -14.22 20.49 -0.83
CA PHE A 396 -14.11 20.05 -2.21
C PHE A 396 -15.50 19.83 -2.81
N LEU A 397 -15.64 20.21 -4.08
CA LEU A 397 -16.82 20.03 -4.92
C LEU A 397 -16.37 19.24 -6.16
N LEU A 398 -16.86 18.01 -6.28
CA LEU A 398 -16.61 17.15 -7.44
C LEU A 398 -17.83 17.15 -8.36
N VAL A 399 -17.66 17.58 -9.61
CA VAL A 399 -18.73 17.56 -10.61
C VAL A 399 -19.04 16.12 -11.02
N VAL A 400 -20.29 15.71 -10.82
CA VAL A 400 -20.81 14.37 -11.16
C VAL A 400 -22.07 14.43 -12.03
N ASP A 401 -22.40 15.61 -12.52
CA ASP A 401 -23.58 15.83 -13.36
C ASP A 401 -23.45 15.13 -14.72
N GLN A 402 -24.50 14.38 -15.10
CA GLN A 402 -24.57 13.68 -16.39
C GLN A 402 -24.54 14.65 -17.57
N SER A 403 -25.08 15.87 -17.46
CA SER A 403 -25.05 16.83 -18.57
C SER A 403 -23.67 17.42 -18.85
N CYS A 404 -22.70 17.13 -17.99
CA CYS A 404 -21.32 17.59 -18.12
C CYS A 404 -20.41 16.48 -18.67
N ASP A 405 -20.97 15.33 -19.09
CA ASP A 405 -20.26 14.23 -19.73
C ASP A 405 -19.63 14.66 -21.07
N LEU A 406 -20.35 15.48 -21.83
CA LEU A 406 -19.92 16.07 -23.08
C LEU A 406 -19.47 17.51 -22.84
N ALA A 407 -18.50 17.94 -23.65
CA ALA A 407 -17.92 19.26 -23.55
C ALA A 407 -18.84 20.36 -24.12
N ARG A 408 -20.17 20.27 -23.97
CA ARG A 408 -21.16 21.18 -24.60
C ARG A 408 -21.77 22.21 -23.63
N PRO A 409 -20.98 23.12 -23.01
CA PRO A 409 -21.48 24.11 -22.06
C PRO A 409 -22.44 25.13 -22.70
N HIS A 410 -22.36 25.37 -24.01
CA HIS A 410 -23.18 26.39 -24.68
C HIS A 410 -24.54 25.90 -25.15
N SER A 411 -24.74 24.58 -25.25
CA SER A 411 -26.01 23.99 -25.71
C SER A 411 -26.99 23.67 -24.59
N SER A 412 -26.51 23.59 -23.33
CA SER A 412 -27.35 23.23 -22.19
C SER A 412 -28.00 24.48 -21.56
N GLN A 413 -29.33 24.53 -21.52
CA GLN A 413 -30.10 25.54 -20.76
C GLN A 413 -29.94 25.43 -19.23
N LYS A 414 -28.96 24.64 -18.75
CA LYS A 414 -28.78 24.33 -17.33
C LYS A 414 -28.06 25.46 -16.61
N THR A 415 -28.64 25.91 -15.51
CA THR A 415 -28.07 26.96 -14.64
C THR A 415 -27.38 26.41 -13.40
N VAL A 416 -27.56 25.11 -13.11
CA VAL A 416 -27.01 24.42 -11.93
C VAL A 416 -26.31 23.13 -12.33
N VAL A 417 -25.33 22.71 -11.53
CA VAL A 417 -24.52 21.51 -11.76
C VAL A 417 -24.55 20.62 -10.53
N LEU A 418 -24.79 19.33 -10.70
CA LEU A 418 -24.75 18.35 -9.62
C LEU A 418 -23.30 18.02 -9.19
N CYS A 419 -23.00 18.20 -7.91
CA CYS A 419 -21.69 17.95 -7.32
C CYS A 419 -21.78 17.08 -6.05
N LEU A 420 -20.74 16.25 -5.83
CA LEU A 420 -20.45 15.68 -4.51
C LEU A 420 -19.64 16.67 -3.69
N ARG A 421 -19.88 16.70 -2.37
CA ARG A 421 -19.15 17.55 -1.43
C ARG A 421 -18.37 16.71 -0.43
N CYS A 422 -17.22 17.23 0.01
CA CYS A 422 -16.55 16.73 1.20
C CYS A 422 -15.70 17.82 1.88
N VAL A 423 -15.44 17.64 3.17
CA VAL A 423 -14.38 18.38 3.87
C VAL A 423 -13.09 17.58 3.71
N PRO A 424 -12.06 18.12 3.04
CA PRO A 424 -10.83 17.39 2.80
C PRO A 424 -9.99 17.24 4.06
N GLN A 425 -9.30 16.10 4.21
CA GLN A 425 -8.36 15.85 5.30
C GLN A 425 -6.92 15.89 4.76
N GLU A 426 -6.11 16.86 5.19
CA GLU A 426 -4.68 16.93 4.84
C GLU A 426 -3.90 15.75 5.44
N ILE A 427 -2.94 15.23 4.69
CA ILE A 427 -2.13 14.07 5.10
C ILE A 427 -0.66 14.28 4.80
N SER A 428 0.16 13.92 5.78
CA SER A 428 1.63 13.90 5.68
C SER A 428 2.19 12.58 5.16
N ASP A 429 1.56 11.44 5.50
CA ASP A 429 1.96 10.10 5.03
C ASP A 429 1.09 9.62 3.86
N VAL A 430 1.51 9.98 2.65
CA VAL A 430 0.82 9.65 1.40
C VAL A 430 0.82 8.14 1.12
N ALA A 431 1.88 7.43 1.54
CA ALA A 431 2.00 5.98 1.31
C ALA A 431 0.94 5.21 2.12
N LEU A 432 0.73 5.59 3.38
CA LEU A 432 -0.32 5.00 4.20
C LEU A 432 -1.72 5.39 3.71
N ALA A 433 -1.91 6.64 3.28
CA ALA A 433 -3.18 7.12 2.74
C ALA A 433 -3.64 6.34 1.51
N PHE A 434 -2.71 5.98 0.62
CA PHE A 434 -3.00 5.18 -0.57
C PHE A 434 -3.63 3.82 -0.23
N TYR A 435 -3.20 3.13 0.82
CA TYR A 435 -3.83 1.87 1.22
C TYR A 435 -5.23 2.07 1.83
N ARG A 436 -5.57 3.28 2.28
CA ARG A 436 -6.90 3.63 2.78
C ARG A 436 -7.90 3.90 1.65
N THR A 437 -7.45 4.35 0.48
CA THR A 437 -8.35 4.58 -0.68
C THR A 437 -8.89 3.28 -1.28
N ALA A 438 -8.30 2.13 -0.95
CA ALA A 438 -8.81 0.82 -1.35
C ALA A 438 -10.21 0.50 -0.78
N TYR A 439 -10.69 1.24 0.23
CA TYR A 439 -11.95 0.98 0.91
C TYR A 439 -12.85 2.23 0.93
N GLY A 440 -13.90 2.24 0.08
CA GLY A 440 -15.00 3.21 0.12
C GLY A 440 -14.94 4.33 -0.92
N SER A 441 -15.85 5.31 -0.80
CA SER A 441 -15.94 6.46 -1.72
C SER A 441 -14.93 7.56 -1.35
N VAL A 442 -13.65 7.19 -1.30
CA VAL A 442 -12.55 8.09 -0.91
C VAL A 442 -11.55 8.21 -2.06
N ASP A 443 -11.18 9.44 -2.41
CA ASP A 443 -10.13 9.73 -3.38
C ASP A 443 -8.94 10.43 -2.72
N LEU A 444 -7.73 10.13 -3.19
CA LEU A 444 -6.50 10.84 -2.82
C LEU A 444 -6.28 11.99 -3.82
N VAL A 445 -6.30 13.22 -3.33
CA VAL A 445 -6.19 14.45 -4.11
C VAL A 445 -4.84 15.11 -3.86
N SER A 446 -4.16 15.54 -4.91
CA SER A 446 -2.98 16.42 -4.82
C SER A 446 -3.38 17.86 -5.17
N MET A 447 -2.87 18.82 -4.41
CA MET A 447 -3.12 20.24 -4.63
C MET A 447 -1.89 21.09 -4.30
N THR A 448 -1.52 21.96 -5.23
CA THR A 448 -0.44 22.93 -5.03
C THR A 448 -0.88 23.99 -4.01
N CYS A 449 -0.10 24.18 -2.94
CA CYS A 449 -0.32 25.18 -1.91
C CYS A 449 0.98 25.96 -1.65
N GLY A 450 1.07 27.20 -2.13
CA GLY A 450 2.32 27.95 -2.09
C GLY A 450 3.40 27.28 -2.96
N GLU A 451 4.59 27.08 -2.40
CA GLU A 451 5.71 26.41 -3.09
C GLU A 451 5.68 24.87 -2.99
N GLY A 452 4.76 24.30 -2.18
CA GLY A 452 4.71 22.88 -1.88
C GLY A 452 3.51 22.16 -2.50
N GLN A 453 3.67 20.87 -2.76
CA GLN A 453 2.54 19.97 -3.01
C GLN A 453 1.98 19.41 -1.71
N LYS A 454 0.67 19.48 -1.56
CA LYS A 454 -0.06 18.89 -0.43
C LYS A 454 -1.01 17.80 -0.93
N TYR A 455 -1.27 16.83 -0.06
CA TYR A 455 -2.16 15.71 -0.33
C TYR A 455 -3.33 15.68 0.65
N TYR A 456 -4.51 15.35 0.14
CA TYR A 456 -5.75 15.32 0.90
C TYR A 456 -6.53 14.03 0.61
N LEU A 457 -7.16 13.44 1.64
CA LEU A 457 -8.22 12.45 1.42
C LEU A 457 -9.57 13.16 1.31
N ALA A 458 -10.27 12.86 0.23
CA ALA A 458 -11.60 13.36 -0.09
C ALA A 458 -12.62 12.22 0.11
N SER A 459 -13.29 12.19 1.26
CA SER A 459 -14.37 11.24 1.53
C SER A 459 -15.71 11.82 1.08
N TRP A 460 -16.21 11.38 -0.06
CA TRP A 460 -17.42 11.92 -0.68
C TRP A 460 -18.68 11.53 0.08
N ASP A 461 -19.66 12.44 0.14
CA ASP A 461 -21.03 12.15 0.59
C ASP A 461 -21.96 11.93 -0.62
N PRO A 462 -22.16 10.67 -1.06
CA PRO A 462 -23.04 10.35 -2.18
C PRO A 462 -24.53 10.31 -1.79
N VAL A 463 -24.90 10.59 -0.54
CA VAL A 463 -26.30 10.62 -0.08
C VAL A 463 -26.85 12.04 -0.10
N ASN A 464 -26.00 13.04 0.18
CA ASN A 464 -26.38 14.45 0.18
C ASN A 464 -25.55 15.25 -0.87
N PRO A 465 -25.83 15.05 -2.17
CA PRO A 465 -25.19 15.87 -3.20
C PRO A 465 -25.62 17.34 -3.10
N THR A 466 -24.86 18.23 -3.71
CA THR A 466 -25.14 19.67 -3.78
C THR A 466 -25.29 20.11 -5.23
N THR A 467 -25.97 21.23 -5.47
CA THR A 467 -26.24 21.77 -6.81
C THR A 467 -25.83 23.25 -6.93
N PRO A 468 -24.53 23.57 -6.92
CA PRO A 468 -24.06 24.95 -7.14
C PRO A 468 -24.52 25.51 -8.50
N GLU A 469 -24.57 26.83 -8.60
CA GLU A 469 -24.80 27.50 -9.88
C GLU A 469 -23.62 27.24 -10.83
N LEU A 470 -23.92 26.95 -12.10
CA LEU A 470 -22.88 26.79 -13.13
C LEU A 470 -22.02 28.06 -13.24
N ALA A 471 -22.64 29.24 -13.10
CA ALA A 471 -21.94 30.52 -13.14
C ALA A 471 -20.96 30.70 -11.96
N GLU A 472 -21.25 30.12 -10.79
CA GLU A 472 -20.35 30.14 -9.63
C GLU A 472 -19.05 29.41 -9.96
N LEU A 473 -19.17 28.19 -10.51
CA LEU A 473 -18.03 27.37 -10.90
C LEU A 473 -17.29 27.95 -12.11
N SER A 474 -18.00 28.29 -13.19
CA SER A 474 -17.39 28.80 -14.43
C SER A 474 -16.62 30.10 -14.23
N HIS A 475 -17.12 31.02 -13.40
CA HIS A 475 -16.47 32.30 -13.13
C HIS A 475 -15.60 32.29 -11.86
N ARG A 476 -15.43 31.13 -11.20
CA ARG A 476 -14.62 30.98 -9.99
C ARG A 476 -15.03 31.95 -8.86
N ARG A 477 -16.33 32.19 -8.70
CA ARG A 477 -16.86 33.09 -7.65
C ARG A 477 -16.67 32.46 -6.27
N GLY A 478 -16.56 33.28 -5.23
CA GLY A 478 -16.53 32.80 -3.84
C GLY A 478 -15.26 32.04 -3.44
N SER A 479 -14.10 32.47 -3.93
CA SER A 479 -12.79 31.85 -3.65
C SER A 479 -12.74 30.37 -4.06
N ILE A 480 -13.41 30.03 -5.16
CA ILE A 480 -13.39 28.70 -5.75
C ILE A 480 -12.24 28.60 -6.75
N LYS A 481 -11.53 27.48 -6.71
CA LYS A 481 -10.43 27.16 -7.60
C LYS A 481 -10.61 25.75 -8.16
N ARG A 482 -10.48 25.55 -9.47
CA ARG A 482 -10.31 24.21 -10.06
C ARG A 482 -8.91 23.71 -9.72
N VAL A 483 -8.83 22.55 -9.09
CA VAL A 483 -7.56 21.96 -8.63
C VAL A 483 -7.12 20.78 -9.49
N ALA A 484 -8.07 20.04 -10.06
CA ALA A 484 -7.82 18.90 -10.93
C ALA A 484 -9.11 18.51 -11.66
N ARG A 485 -9.03 17.46 -12.48
CA ARG A 485 -10.19 16.72 -12.99
C ARG A 485 -9.97 15.21 -12.84
N LEU A 486 -10.96 14.46 -12.38
CA LEU A 486 -10.95 13.00 -12.44
C LEU A 486 -10.97 12.54 -13.90
N LYS A 487 -10.14 11.55 -14.25
CA LYS A 487 -10.22 10.88 -15.55
C LYS A 487 -11.56 10.16 -15.71
N PRO A 488 -12.03 9.93 -16.95
CA PRO A 488 -13.39 9.47 -17.21
C PRO A 488 -13.83 8.26 -16.39
N VAL A 489 -13.01 7.20 -16.32
CA VAL A 489 -13.34 5.98 -15.56
C VAL A 489 -13.58 6.27 -14.07
N ALA A 490 -12.73 7.11 -13.46
CA ALA A 490 -12.88 7.46 -12.05
C ALA A 490 -14.07 8.40 -11.81
N ALA A 491 -14.31 9.35 -12.72
CA ALA A 491 -15.46 10.25 -12.64
C ALA A 491 -16.79 9.49 -12.75
N LEU A 492 -16.87 8.55 -13.70
CA LEU A 492 -18.04 7.67 -13.90
C LEU A 492 -18.28 6.77 -12.69
N ALA A 493 -17.24 6.22 -12.06
CA ALA A 493 -17.38 5.45 -10.83
C ALA A 493 -18.03 6.27 -9.70
N ARG A 494 -17.70 7.57 -9.57
CA ARG A 494 -18.33 8.46 -8.58
C ARG A 494 -19.77 8.82 -8.94
N GLN A 495 -20.06 8.97 -10.22
CA GLN A 495 -21.43 9.16 -10.70
C GLN A 495 -22.29 7.91 -10.47
N GLU A 496 -21.72 6.72 -10.66
CA GLU A 496 -22.37 5.43 -10.35
C GLU A 496 -22.65 5.33 -8.84
N ASP A 497 -21.66 5.60 -7.99
CA ASP A 497 -21.80 5.62 -6.53
C ASP A 497 -22.99 6.47 -6.06
N LEU A 498 -23.15 7.66 -6.66
CA LEU A 498 -24.27 8.57 -6.42
C LEU A 498 -25.60 7.95 -6.91
N THR A 499 -25.62 7.48 -8.16
CA THR A 499 -26.84 6.97 -8.82
C THR A 499 -27.40 5.75 -8.09
N GLN A 500 -26.53 4.84 -7.62
CA GLN A 500 -26.95 3.66 -6.85
C GLN A 500 -27.61 4.01 -5.51
N ARG A 501 -27.30 5.18 -4.93
CA ARG A 501 -27.82 5.61 -3.62
C ARG A 501 -29.03 6.52 -3.71
N VAL A 502 -29.01 7.48 -4.64
CA VAL A 502 -30.08 8.48 -4.81
C VAL A 502 -31.15 8.01 -5.80
N GLY A 503 -30.77 7.18 -6.79
CA GLY A 503 -31.68 6.68 -7.83
C GLY A 503 -32.60 5.52 -7.41
N ARG A 504 -32.63 5.13 -6.13
CA ARG A 504 -33.48 4.03 -5.66
C ARG A 504 -34.95 4.46 -5.61
N ILE A 505 -35.73 4.00 -6.58
CA ILE A 505 -37.18 4.17 -6.58
C ILE A 505 -37.80 3.12 -5.64
N GLY A 506 -38.58 3.58 -4.66
CA GLY A 506 -39.33 2.68 -3.77
C GLY A 506 -40.40 1.91 -4.56
N GLN A 507 -40.37 0.57 -4.47
CA GLN A 507 -41.46 -0.26 -4.99
C GLN A 507 -42.63 -0.28 -4.00
N PRO A 508 -43.88 -0.39 -4.46
CA PRO A 508 -45.02 -0.61 -3.57
C PRO A 508 -44.77 -1.85 -2.71
N VAL A 509 -44.97 -1.71 -1.41
CA VAL A 509 -44.75 -2.80 -0.46
C VAL A 509 -45.82 -3.85 -0.67
N ALA A 510 -45.42 -5.08 -1.00
CA ALA A 510 -46.35 -6.21 -1.05
C ALA A 510 -47.02 -6.38 0.33
N PRO A 511 -48.34 -6.67 0.39
CA PRO A 511 -49.01 -6.98 1.63
C PRO A 511 -48.27 -8.09 2.39
N PRO A 512 -48.22 -8.06 3.73
CA PRO A 512 -47.58 -9.13 4.50
C PRO A 512 -48.30 -10.45 4.25
N SER A 513 -47.58 -11.56 4.35
CA SER A 513 -48.21 -12.89 4.32
C SER A 513 -48.98 -13.08 5.62
N VAL A 514 -50.27 -13.40 5.50
CA VAL A 514 -51.19 -13.63 6.62
C VAL A 514 -51.71 -15.06 6.54
N THR A 515 -51.66 -15.78 7.66
CA THR A 515 -52.28 -17.10 7.80
C THR A 515 -53.19 -17.12 9.02
N ALA A 516 -54.44 -17.52 8.81
CA ALA A 516 -55.43 -17.67 9.87
C ALA A 516 -55.51 -19.14 10.32
N TYR A 517 -55.76 -19.36 11.61
CA TYR A 517 -55.88 -20.68 12.23
C TYR A 517 -57.09 -20.71 13.15
N ARG A 518 -57.74 -21.88 13.25
CA ARG A 518 -58.60 -22.22 14.39
C ARG A 518 -57.78 -22.89 15.46
N ALA A 519 -58.15 -22.70 16.72
CA ALA A 519 -57.37 -23.19 17.85
C ALA A 519 -58.20 -24.06 18.78
N LYS A 520 -57.56 -25.09 19.32
CA LYS A 520 -57.98 -25.80 20.52
C LYS A 520 -57.01 -25.44 21.64
N LEU A 521 -57.51 -24.84 22.71
CA LEU A 521 -56.73 -24.53 23.91
C LEU A 521 -56.72 -25.74 24.84
N VAL A 522 -55.54 -26.13 25.30
CA VAL A 522 -55.37 -27.15 26.33
C VAL A 522 -54.59 -26.55 27.50
N LEU A 523 -55.21 -26.57 28.68
CA LEU A 523 -54.57 -26.23 29.95
C LEU A 523 -54.05 -27.52 30.58
N ILE A 524 -52.74 -27.58 30.82
CA ILE A 524 -52.07 -28.73 31.45
C ILE A 524 -51.68 -28.32 32.87
N GLY A 525 -52.30 -28.95 33.87
CA GLY A 525 -52.02 -28.79 35.31
C GLY A 525 -50.95 -29.74 35.82
N LYS A 526 -50.87 -29.96 37.14
CA LYS A 526 -49.99 -30.99 37.73
C LYS A 526 -50.61 -32.39 37.60
N ASP A 527 -49.77 -33.42 37.72
CA ASP A 527 -50.19 -34.82 37.81
C ASP A 527 -51.06 -35.29 36.62
N GLY A 528 -50.81 -34.73 35.44
CA GLY A 528 -51.52 -35.08 34.20
C GLY A 528 -52.93 -34.47 34.05
N PHE A 529 -53.32 -33.51 34.90
CA PHE A 529 -54.58 -32.78 34.71
C PHE A 529 -54.60 -32.07 33.35
N GLN A 530 -55.66 -32.28 32.56
CA GLN A 530 -55.86 -31.59 31.29
C GLN A 530 -57.31 -31.08 31.16
N LYS A 531 -57.46 -29.83 30.75
CA LYS A 531 -58.74 -29.26 30.36
C LYS A 531 -58.65 -28.63 28.98
N GLU A 532 -59.59 -29.02 28.12
CA GLU A 532 -59.61 -28.60 26.72
C GLU A 532 -60.78 -27.65 26.41
N PHE A 533 -60.52 -26.67 25.55
CA PHE A 533 -61.51 -25.76 24.97
C PHE A 533 -61.31 -25.74 23.46
N ASP A 534 -62.26 -26.30 22.72
CA ASP A 534 -62.13 -26.51 21.29
C ASP A 534 -62.94 -25.49 20.49
N ALA A 535 -62.25 -24.56 19.80
CA ALA A 535 -62.86 -23.61 18.88
C ALA A 535 -62.65 -24.00 17.39
N THR A 536 -62.23 -25.23 17.10
CA THR A 536 -61.96 -25.68 15.72
C THR A 536 -63.22 -25.77 14.83
N LYS A 537 -64.41 -25.77 15.44
CA LYS A 537 -65.71 -25.77 14.75
C LYS A 537 -66.33 -24.38 14.64
N GLU A 538 -65.73 -23.36 15.23
CA GLU A 538 -66.29 -22.01 15.23
C GLU A 538 -66.09 -21.33 13.85
N PRO A 539 -67.03 -20.47 13.42
CA PRO A 539 -67.03 -19.85 12.09
C PRO A 539 -66.03 -18.69 11.93
N TRP A 540 -65.13 -18.50 12.90
CA TRP A 540 -64.12 -17.44 12.92
C TRP A 540 -62.72 -18.01 13.16
N ALA A 541 -61.69 -17.27 12.74
CA ALA A 541 -60.32 -17.64 13.00
C ALA A 541 -59.99 -17.38 14.47
N SER A 542 -59.34 -18.31 15.15
CA SER A 542 -58.93 -18.15 16.54
C SER A 542 -57.61 -17.38 16.68
N VAL A 543 -56.71 -17.58 15.72
CA VAL A 543 -55.36 -17.01 15.72
C VAL A 543 -55.01 -16.54 14.32
N VAL A 544 -54.41 -15.35 14.22
CA VAL A 544 -53.84 -14.84 12.98
C VAL A 544 -52.33 -14.69 13.15
N ILE A 545 -51.57 -15.27 12.22
CA ILE A 545 -50.13 -15.15 12.14
C ILE A 545 -49.77 -14.25 10.96
N VAL A 546 -49.02 -13.18 11.24
CA VAL A 546 -48.55 -12.23 10.23
C VAL A 546 -47.03 -12.33 10.12
N GLN A 547 -46.54 -12.58 8.90
CA GLN A 547 -45.12 -12.56 8.58
C GLN A 547 -44.81 -11.24 7.85
N GLY A 548 -44.08 -10.36 8.54
CA GLY A 548 -43.79 -9.01 8.04
C GLY A 548 -42.35 -8.57 8.31
N ARG A 549 -41.94 -7.52 7.60
CA ARG A 549 -40.73 -6.75 7.91
C ARG A 549 -41.08 -5.70 8.96
N HIS A 550 -40.33 -5.65 10.06
CA HIS A 550 -40.41 -4.54 11.00
C HIS A 550 -39.19 -3.63 10.84
N MET A 551 -39.39 -2.34 11.11
CA MET A 551 -38.29 -1.39 11.28
C MET A 551 -37.32 -1.93 12.35
N PRO A 552 -36.01 -1.99 12.08
CA PRO A 552 -35.02 -2.15 13.12
C PRO A 552 -35.27 -1.10 14.21
N LYS A 553 -34.97 -1.41 15.48
CA LYS A 553 -34.84 -0.32 16.46
C LYS A 553 -33.77 0.66 15.93
N PRO A 554 -33.97 1.98 16.05
CA PRO A 554 -32.91 2.91 15.69
C PRO A 554 -31.67 2.56 16.48
N ASP A 555 -30.55 2.37 15.78
CA ASP A 555 -29.25 2.23 16.41
C ASP A 555 -28.93 3.51 17.20
N PRO A 556 -28.25 3.40 18.35
CA PRO A 556 -27.80 4.58 19.07
C PRO A 556 -26.92 5.42 18.15
N VAL A 557 -27.09 6.74 18.23
CA VAL A 557 -26.45 7.77 17.42
C VAL A 557 -24.92 7.65 17.54
N GLY A 558 -24.31 6.86 16.66
CA GLY A 558 -22.87 6.64 16.61
C GLY A 558 -22.55 5.97 15.27
N GLY A 559 -21.91 6.73 14.38
CA GLY A 559 -21.64 6.40 12.97
C GLY A 559 -20.72 5.19 12.73
N GLY A 560 -21.10 4.01 13.21
CA GLY A 560 -20.52 2.74 12.83
C GLY A 560 -21.13 2.22 11.54
N ALA A 561 -20.28 1.69 10.65
CA ALA A 561 -20.68 1.07 9.40
C ALA A 561 -21.85 0.10 9.59
N ALA A 562 -22.95 0.35 8.87
CA ALA A 562 -24.15 -0.48 8.91
C ALA A 562 -23.78 -1.94 8.61
N SER A 563 -23.98 -2.83 9.58
CA SER A 563 -23.83 -4.26 9.34
C SER A 563 -24.85 -4.66 8.27
N LYS A 564 -24.38 -5.30 7.18
CA LYS A 564 -25.19 -5.83 6.07
C LYS A 564 -26.11 -7.00 6.48
N LYS A 565 -26.64 -7.04 7.70
CA LYS A 565 -27.64 -8.05 8.07
C LYS A 565 -29.01 -7.57 7.58
N LYS A 566 -29.62 -8.36 6.67
CA LYS A 566 -31.04 -8.20 6.31
C LYS A 566 -31.85 -8.12 7.62
N PRO A 567 -32.80 -7.17 7.75
CA PRO A 567 -33.64 -7.09 8.93
C PRO A 567 -34.35 -8.45 9.11
N PRO A 568 -34.28 -9.06 10.31
CA PRO A 568 -34.87 -10.37 10.53
C PRO A 568 -36.39 -10.29 10.29
N THR A 569 -36.93 -11.27 9.55
CA THR A 569 -38.37 -11.44 9.41
C THR A 569 -38.97 -11.75 10.78
N THR A 570 -39.85 -10.88 11.26
CA THR A 570 -40.55 -11.07 12.53
C THR A 570 -41.88 -11.77 12.27
N THR A 571 -42.18 -12.78 13.08
CA THR A 571 -43.49 -13.43 13.09
C THR A 571 -44.31 -12.92 14.25
N THR A 572 -45.48 -12.36 13.95
CA THR A 572 -46.41 -11.84 14.96
C THR A 572 -47.62 -12.75 15.03
N LEU A 573 -48.05 -13.10 16.25
CA LEU A 573 -49.24 -13.89 16.51
C LEU A 573 -50.25 -13.03 17.25
N SER A 574 -51.49 -13.02 16.76
CA SER A 574 -52.61 -12.36 17.42
C SER A 574 -53.72 -13.36 17.67
N LEU A 575 -54.23 -13.40 18.90
CA LEU A 575 -55.54 -13.99 19.18
C LEU A 575 -56.60 -13.01 18.64
N THR A 576 -57.65 -13.53 18.01
CA THR A 576 -58.75 -12.68 17.51
C THR A 576 -59.67 -12.25 18.65
N SER A 577 -60.41 -11.16 18.44
CA SER A 577 -61.43 -10.68 19.40
C SER A 577 -62.48 -11.76 19.69
N ASP A 578 -62.99 -12.39 18.64
CA ASP A 578 -64.04 -13.42 18.73
C ASP A 578 -63.57 -14.62 19.57
N PHE A 579 -62.32 -15.05 19.37
CA PHE A 579 -61.73 -16.09 20.19
C PHE A 579 -61.54 -15.67 21.63
N GLY A 580 -61.09 -14.42 21.86
CA GLY A 580 -60.89 -13.88 23.19
C GLY A 580 -62.17 -13.81 24.00
N GLU A 581 -63.26 -13.34 23.39
CA GLU A 581 -64.58 -13.28 24.03
C GLU A 581 -65.14 -14.67 24.30
N TRP A 582 -65.13 -15.55 23.30
CA TRP A 582 -65.58 -16.94 23.42
C TRP A 582 -64.82 -17.67 24.53
N LEU A 583 -63.49 -17.58 24.52
CA LEU A 583 -62.64 -18.29 25.46
C LEU A 583 -62.80 -17.74 26.88
N SER A 584 -62.91 -16.43 27.05
CA SER A 584 -63.14 -15.81 28.35
C SER A 584 -64.44 -16.33 28.99
N GLY A 585 -65.53 -16.36 28.23
CA GLY A 585 -66.82 -16.89 28.69
C GLY A 585 -66.78 -18.39 29.02
N LYS A 586 -65.99 -19.18 28.28
CA LYS A 586 -65.78 -20.61 28.60
C LYS A 586 -64.96 -20.79 29.88
N LEU A 587 -63.93 -19.98 30.08
CA LEU A 587 -63.09 -20.00 31.28
C LEU A 587 -63.83 -19.48 32.53
N ASP A 588 -64.86 -18.62 32.40
CA ASP A 588 -65.72 -18.22 33.53
C ASP A 588 -66.57 -19.37 34.06
N ARG A 589 -67.05 -20.23 33.16
CA ARG A 589 -67.94 -21.35 33.49
C ARG A 589 -67.19 -22.64 33.82
N ALA A 590 -65.87 -22.67 33.63
CA ALA A 590 -65.05 -23.85 33.85
C ALA A 590 -64.68 -23.99 35.33
N HIS A 591 -65.14 -25.06 35.98
CA HIS A 591 -64.63 -25.47 37.29
C HIS A 591 -63.30 -26.22 37.11
N LEU A 592 -62.18 -25.56 37.41
CA LEU A 592 -60.84 -26.14 37.34
C LEU A 592 -60.43 -26.61 38.75
N ALA A 593 -60.40 -27.92 38.95
CA ALA A 593 -60.03 -28.53 40.23
C ALA A 593 -58.53 -28.39 40.54
N ASP A 594 -57.70 -28.27 39.50
CA ASP A 594 -56.26 -28.04 39.62
C ASP A 594 -55.94 -26.55 39.83
N ALA A 595 -55.24 -26.25 40.92
CA ALA A 595 -54.91 -24.88 41.31
C ALA A 595 -54.01 -24.17 40.28
N GLN A 596 -53.17 -24.92 39.56
CA GLN A 596 -52.22 -24.37 38.60
C GLN A 596 -52.91 -24.04 37.26
N ALA A 597 -53.77 -24.92 36.76
CA ALA A 597 -54.66 -24.66 35.64
C ALA A 597 -55.58 -23.47 35.92
N SER A 598 -56.09 -23.35 37.15
CA SER A 598 -56.89 -22.18 37.57
C SER A 598 -56.08 -20.88 37.52
N SER A 599 -54.80 -20.91 37.93
CA SER A 599 -53.91 -19.74 37.84
C SER A 599 -53.62 -19.36 36.39
N GLN A 600 -53.33 -20.34 35.53
CA GLN A 600 -53.11 -20.13 34.09
C GLN A 600 -54.33 -19.53 33.39
N ALA A 601 -55.52 -20.05 33.69
CA ALA A 601 -56.78 -19.53 33.16
C ALA A 601 -57.00 -18.05 33.55
N LYS A 602 -56.66 -17.67 34.79
CA LYS A 602 -56.75 -16.28 35.27
C LYS A 602 -55.76 -15.36 34.54
N LEU A 603 -54.52 -15.79 34.35
CA LEU A 603 -53.51 -15.04 33.60
C LEU A 603 -53.91 -14.87 32.14
N LEU A 604 -54.41 -15.93 31.50
CA LEU A 604 -54.89 -15.89 30.12
C LEU A 604 -56.05 -14.91 29.95
N LYS A 605 -57.01 -14.89 30.88
CA LYS A 605 -58.11 -13.90 30.88
C LYS A 605 -57.63 -12.46 30.98
N GLN A 606 -56.66 -12.19 31.86
CA GLN A 606 -56.07 -10.85 31.97
C GLN A 606 -55.42 -10.41 30.66
N HIS A 607 -54.82 -11.34 29.92
CA HIS A 607 -54.28 -11.08 28.59
C HIS A 607 -55.31 -10.85 27.51
N LEU A 608 -56.37 -11.66 27.48
CA LEU A 608 -57.46 -11.50 26.52
C LEU A 608 -58.14 -10.14 26.70
N ALA A 609 -58.38 -9.73 27.94
CA ALA A 609 -58.94 -8.41 28.28
C ALA A 609 -58.02 -7.24 27.87
N ALA A 610 -56.70 -7.45 27.81
CA ALA A 610 -55.74 -6.42 27.43
C ALA A 610 -55.65 -6.20 25.90
N GLY A 611 -56.27 -7.05 25.07
CA GLY A 611 -56.34 -6.89 23.62
C GLY A 611 -54.98 -6.87 22.90
N THR A 612 -53.95 -7.51 23.47
CA THR A 612 -52.57 -7.31 23.00
C THR A 612 -52.16 -8.22 21.83
N VAL A 613 -51.61 -7.62 20.77
CA VAL A 613 -50.87 -8.31 19.69
C VAL A 613 -49.46 -8.65 20.17
N GLN A 614 -48.99 -9.89 20.01
CA GLN A 614 -47.73 -10.34 20.63
C GLN A 614 -46.72 -10.85 19.60
N ARG A 615 -45.47 -10.41 19.74
CA ARG A 615 -44.35 -10.87 18.91
C ARG A 615 -43.92 -12.25 19.38
N VAL A 616 -43.82 -13.20 18.44
CA VAL A 616 -43.34 -14.54 18.73
C VAL A 616 -41.85 -14.59 18.39
N SER A 617 -41.02 -14.89 19.39
CA SER A 617 -39.59 -15.12 19.20
C SER A 617 -39.32 -16.62 19.15
N PHE A 618 -38.45 -17.04 18.23
CA PHE A 618 -37.94 -18.41 18.20
C PHE A 618 -37.08 -18.63 19.46
N GLU A 619 -37.49 -19.53 20.35
CA GLU A 619 -36.56 -20.13 21.31
C GLU A 619 -36.03 -21.43 20.68
N SER A 620 -34.80 -21.39 20.17
CA SER A 620 -34.08 -22.60 19.82
C SER A 620 -33.52 -23.23 21.09
N GLY A 621 -34.36 -23.94 21.84
CA GLY A 621 -33.88 -24.82 22.91
C GLY A 621 -33.21 -26.04 22.27
N ASP A 622 -31.90 -26.20 22.45
CA ASP A 622 -31.14 -27.32 21.86
C ASP A 622 -31.53 -28.70 22.43
N GLN A 623 -32.34 -28.76 23.50
CA GLN A 623 -32.95 -30.01 23.98
C GLN A 623 -34.27 -30.39 23.27
N ILE A 624 -34.98 -29.46 22.64
CA ILE A 624 -36.29 -29.74 21.99
C ILE A 624 -36.15 -29.97 20.48
N LYS A 625 -35.04 -29.51 19.88
CA LYS A 625 -34.73 -29.77 18.45
C LYS A 625 -34.53 -31.25 18.10
N ALA A 626 -34.21 -32.10 19.08
CA ALA A 626 -33.90 -33.51 18.82
C ALA A 626 -35.15 -34.40 18.73
N SER A 627 -36.29 -33.99 19.30
CA SER A 627 -37.53 -34.80 19.33
C SER A 627 -38.67 -34.23 18.48
N LEU A 628 -38.67 -32.94 18.14
CA LEU A 628 -39.79 -32.28 17.45
C LEU A 628 -39.28 -31.25 16.43
N GLY A 629 -39.53 -31.50 15.15
CA GLY A 629 -39.21 -30.59 14.05
C GLY A 629 -39.98 -29.26 14.10
N GLN A 630 -40.09 -28.57 12.95
CA GLN A 630 -40.70 -27.23 12.74
C GLN A 630 -42.17 -27.03 13.22
N ALA A 631 -42.74 -27.97 13.98
CA ALA A 631 -44.17 -28.13 14.26
C ALA A 631 -44.70 -27.42 15.51
N TRP A 632 -43.90 -26.65 16.25
CA TRP A 632 -44.37 -25.87 17.41
C TRP A 632 -43.62 -24.54 17.63
N ARG A 633 -44.22 -23.58 18.32
CA ARG A 633 -43.70 -22.22 18.59
C ARG A 633 -44.09 -21.74 19.99
N ARG A 634 -43.14 -21.19 20.76
CA ARG A 634 -43.42 -20.53 22.05
C ARG A 634 -43.69 -19.04 21.85
N ALA A 635 -44.82 -18.55 22.33
CA ALA A 635 -45.17 -17.15 22.38
C ALA A 635 -45.17 -16.64 23.83
N SER A 636 -44.38 -15.62 24.13
CA SER A 636 -44.32 -14.99 25.45
C SER A 636 -45.18 -13.73 25.46
N LEU A 637 -46.29 -13.77 26.18
CA LEU A 637 -47.18 -12.65 26.43
C LEU A 637 -46.55 -11.75 27.50
N LYS A 638 -46.43 -10.44 27.26
CA LYS A 638 -45.58 -9.54 28.08
C LYS A 638 -46.25 -8.86 29.27
N LYS A 639 -47.58 -8.80 29.34
CA LYS A 639 -48.32 -8.10 30.41
C LYS A 639 -49.67 -8.78 30.73
N PRO A 640 -49.80 -9.56 31.83
CA PRO A 640 -48.74 -10.11 32.71
C PRO A 640 -47.78 -11.06 31.94
N PRO A 641 -46.68 -11.57 32.50
CA PRO A 641 -45.86 -12.54 31.77
C PRO A 641 -46.53 -13.93 31.71
N THR A 642 -46.92 -14.40 30.52
CA THR A 642 -47.49 -15.74 30.32
C THR A 642 -46.93 -16.40 29.07
N SER A 643 -46.50 -17.67 29.14
CA SER A 643 -46.03 -18.42 27.96
C SER A 643 -47.17 -19.26 27.37
N ILE A 644 -47.33 -19.19 26.04
CA ILE A 644 -48.24 -20.04 25.28
C ILE A 644 -47.43 -20.87 24.28
N HIS A 645 -47.66 -22.18 24.26
CA HIS A 645 -47.05 -23.11 23.31
C HIS A 645 -48.03 -23.36 22.17
N CYS A 646 -47.71 -22.89 20.97
CA CYS A 646 -48.51 -23.09 19.77
C CYS A 646 -47.99 -24.32 19.03
N VAL A 647 -48.83 -25.33 18.83
CA VAL A 647 -48.50 -26.59 18.16
C VAL A 647 -49.33 -26.69 16.88
N PHE A 648 -48.70 -27.00 15.76
CA PHE A 648 -49.34 -27.00 14.43
C PHE A 648 -49.76 -28.42 13.97
N ASP A 649 -49.54 -29.45 14.79
CA ASP A 649 -49.61 -30.88 14.41
C ASP A 649 -50.77 -31.67 15.07
N LYS A 650 -51.87 -30.99 15.45
CA LYS A 650 -53.12 -31.54 16.06
C LYS A 650 -52.96 -32.47 17.29
N THR A 651 -51.74 -32.80 17.70
CA THR A 651 -51.38 -33.69 18.80
C THR A 651 -50.40 -32.97 19.70
N ILE A 652 -50.57 -33.13 21.02
CA ILE A 652 -49.67 -32.52 21.99
C ILE A 652 -48.43 -33.41 22.11
N PRO A 653 -47.22 -32.88 21.89
CA PRO A 653 -45.99 -33.63 22.09
C PRO A 653 -45.86 -34.22 23.50
N LYS A 654 -45.31 -35.45 23.60
CA LYS A 654 -45.19 -36.20 24.86
C LYS A 654 -44.21 -35.60 25.87
N ASP A 655 -43.34 -34.71 25.42
CA ASP A 655 -42.30 -33.98 26.17
C ASP A 655 -42.80 -32.64 26.74
N LEU A 656 -44.02 -32.20 26.40
CA LEU A 656 -44.68 -31.08 27.09
C LEU A 656 -45.33 -31.57 28.39
N THR A 657 -44.51 -31.79 29.42
CA THR A 657 -44.98 -32.23 30.74
C THR A 657 -44.95 -31.10 31.76
N ASP A 658 -46.05 -31.02 32.51
CA ASP A 658 -46.36 -30.13 33.63
C ASP A 658 -46.52 -28.62 33.31
N ALA A 659 -47.67 -28.08 33.71
CA ALA A 659 -47.92 -26.65 33.88
C ALA A 659 -47.77 -25.75 32.63
N MET A 660 -48.45 -26.06 31.52
CA MET A 660 -48.40 -25.27 30.29
C MET A 660 -49.77 -24.87 29.72
N ILE A 661 -49.78 -23.77 28.96
CA ILE A 661 -50.90 -23.35 28.10
C ILE A 661 -50.55 -23.73 26.66
N VAL A 662 -51.30 -24.64 26.06
CA VAL A 662 -51.06 -25.14 24.71
C VAL A 662 -52.19 -24.71 23.76
N LEU A 663 -51.84 -24.18 22.59
CA LEU A 663 -52.76 -23.93 21.49
C LEU A 663 -52.45 -24.91 20.36
N LEU A 664 -53.37 -25.84 20.10
CA LEU A 664 -53.32 -26.69 18.92
C LEU A 664 -53.97 -25.93 17.76
N LEU A 665 -53.16 -25.54 16.76
CA LEU A 665 -53.56 -24.71 15.64
C LEU A 665 -53.86 -25.58 14.42
N THR A 666 -55.07 -25.40 13.85
CA THR A 666 -55.47 -25.98 12.57
C THR A 666 -55.67 -24.84 11.57
N PRO A 667 -55.16 -24.93 10.32
CA PRO A 667 -55.39 -23.89 9.32
C PRO A 667 -56.88 -23.55 9.18
N TYR A 668 -57.18 -22.25 9.12
CA TYR A 668 -58.53 -21.77 8.84
C TYR A 668 -58.76 -21.89 7.32
N GLU A 669 -59.18 -23.07 6.87
CA GLU A 669 -59.62 -23.26 5.51
C GLU A 669 -61.05 -22.72 5.39
N GLN A 670 -61.24 -21.67 4.59
CA GLN A 670 -62.57 -21.37 4.08
C GLN A 670 -62.92 -22.51 3.13
N GLN A 671 -63.91 -23.34 3.49
CA GLN A 671 -64.61 -24.11 2.46
C GLN A 671 -65.20 -23.08 1.51
N LEU A 672 -64.58 -22.93 0.34
CA LEU A 672 -65.08 -22.14 -0.77
C LEU A 672 -66.42 -22.70 -1.27
#